data_AF-B5RTS8-F1
#
_entry.id   AF-B5RTS8-F1
#
_cell.length_a   1.000
_cell.length_b   1.000
_cell.length_c   1.000
_cell.angle_alpha   90.00
_cell.angle_beta   90.00
_cell.angle_gamma   90.00
#
_symmetry.space_group_name_H-M   'P 1'
#
loop_
_entity.id
_entity.type
_entity.pdbx_description
1 polymer ?
#
loop_
_entity_poly.entity_id
_entity_poly.type
_entity_poly.pdbx_seq_one_letter_code
_entity_poly.pdbx_strand_id
1 'polypeptide(L)'
;MSFSDSFWTQDYHSGFRILFDQLHEGVNENDDFIQLFTKRMESEIIYGTQLESIEKSSKSNSKRQNNDDYVSSIKNAYQKINENFNKQAGYHLQIGSNIQLLVLDPFSKWCKEHKQRVEYSETVLFDKYKAFKSSKTNLEKLQKRYFNRCRMLEEFKSHYTEDEINEELKDIEFAENVEATEENDEDDGTVYVLGGTKYDNKSVKALLTSILKNIELASHKVPILGTYNNVSSGSAITQWLLDNMNELNRNIAKAEIFGQDLVNSGFIRLIGSMSSGKNFINSSQFFYQWKPIVFEITKISELESVISETDSALSRTSSSAAKGSQFADYFEDMKQAMGVTSIDYKDKSQLSKLVVNVNSLDDQYYKSTVNLDKIRCELEEIIMDHLTFMQKCELDRLKAIKKVTFDFIASFANKVNTMKQICDELLVVEETIHPMNDLKFLIENYATGKFKPQVVLYDNYYNSNIKQTFGVDLTVKSRLDRKVVPLIIQCILSHLDKVYPDLVNDQERINLWTMPIHLTQVHQLRFQLNDTNDTSKINEILSGTHPMILTNVLKLYFMELPDSVIPHDYYDLIKSLYQNYPVSNDDSTVNESRINGLQNLLVDLPKCSLATLDAILTHLSRLIHIIGSKDEELSKTLQLKLSKEFANLILRPKLDLLSFDGSNNSSTYINDKHQYTFMNDLFEYKDTIFKELRRRNSSRSNNPTRESSTKTTRSASSSGDNIKSRLESKLQKAVHNSKKQNATSDASSKSSLSKDDNIAAKSDAVASSMYSNERPAPPSTPPPSTPKKSAPASLKRSTSPNKKKLNTYLKDSNGDNSSSNASKNIVSSKATKKDIIVDKDYNNSSDGSRSGSYTDLTQPKFVQGLERKTSVKDMASKYDSTTPPPELPEKDNDRRKRQGKNGKDDRDNKEEGVIVVD
;
A
#
# COMPACT_ATOMS: atom_id res chain seq x y z
N MET A 1 49.80 9.83 1.14
CA MET A 1 49.25 10.02 2.50
C MET A 1 48.55 8.73 2.87
N SER A 2 48.81 8.25 4.08
CA SER A 2 48.11 7.12 4.70
C SER A 2 47.78 7.49 6.16
N PHE A 3 46.95 6.70 6.83
CA PHE A 3 46.74 6.87 8.27
C PHE A 3 48.03 6.59 9.06
N SER A 4 48.79 5.57 8.65
CA SER A 4 50.07 5.19 9.26
C SER A 4 51.18 6.23 9.09
N ASP A 5 51.09 7.17 8.14
CA ASP A 5 52.04 8.29 8.04
C ASP A 5 51.59 9.54 8.82
N SER A 6 50.29 9.68 9.12
CA SER A 6 49.66 10.99 9.39
C SER A 6 49.18 11.23 10.83
N PHE A 7 48.98 10.18 11.64
CA PHE A 7 48.36 10.28 12.97
C PHE A 7 49.34 10.05 14.14
N TRP A 8 50.58 10.52 14.01
CA TRP A 8 51.61 10.43 15.05
C TRP A 8 51.72 11.69 15.91
N THR A 9 51.91 11.50 17.22
CA THR A 9 52.16 12.57 18.20
C THR A 9 53.17 12.08 19.25
N GLN A 10 53.94 13.00 19.86
CA GLN A 10 55.01 12.65 20.83
C GLN A 10 54.51 11.96 22.12
N ASP A 11 53.22 12.08 22.43
CA ASP A 11 52.57 11.39 23.54
C ASP A 11 52.04 9.99 23.15
N TYR A 12 52.18 9.60 21.88
CA TYR A 12 51.67 8.37 21.25
C TYR A 12 50.16 8.13 21.38
N HIS A 13 49.36 9.13 21.75
CA HIS A 13 47.93 8.96 22.03
C HIS A 13 47.05 9.99 21.33
N SER A 14 47.40 11.27 21.41
CA SER A 14 46.56 12.35 20.85
C SER A 14 46.30 12.17 19.34
N GLY A 15 47.30 11.72 18.58
CA GLY A 15 47.16 11.45 17.14
C GLY A 15 46.14 10.36 16.81
N PHE A 16 46.28 9.15 17.38
CA PHE A 16 45.31 8.08 17.12
C PHE A 16 43.93 8.38 17.72
N ARG A 17 43.85 9.09 18.86
CA ARG A 17 42.56 9.44 19.45
C ARG A 17 41.73 10.32 18.53
N ILE A 18 42.35 11.33 17.90
CA ILE A 18 41.67 12.18 16.91
C ILE A 18 41.17 11.36 15.71
N LEU A 19 41.91 10.33 15.28
CA LEU A 19 41.42 9.42 14.23
C LEU A 19 40.20 8.62 14.71
N PHE A 20 40.23 8.01 15.89
CA PHE A 20 39.07 7.25 16.39
C PHE A 20 37.85 8.14 16.69
N ASP A 21 38.07 9.36 17.20
CA ASP A 21 37.04 10.39 17.33
C ASP A 21 36.33 10.61 15.96
N GLN A 22 37.06 10.60 14.83
CA GLN A 22 36.48 10.72 13.47
C GLN A 22 35.92 9.41 12.89
N LEU A 23 36.49 8.25 13.21
CA LEU A 23 35.94 6.94 12.79
C LEU A 23 34.59 6.66 13.45
N HIS A 24 34.39 7.11 14.69
CA HIS A 24 33.07 7.04 15.36
C HIS A 24 32.04 7.97 14.72
N GLU A 25 32.42 9.16 14.24
CA GLU A 25 31.51 9.96 13.40
C GLU A 25 31.20 9.25 12.07
N GLY A 26 32.17 8.56 11.48
CA GLY A 26 31.94 7.66 10.34
C GLY A 26 30.95 6.51 10.64
N VAL A 27 30.87 6.05 11.89
CA VAL A 27 29.83 5.12 12.35
C VAL A 27 28.48 5.83 12.48
N ASN A 28 28.43 7.03 13.05
CA ASN A 28 27.20 7.83 13.18
C ASN A 28 26.58 8.16 11.81
N GLU A 29 27.40 8.52 10.81
CA GLU A 29 26.97 8.74 9.41
C GLU A 29 26.19 7.53 8.85
N ASN A 30 26.61 6.30 9.16
CA ASN A 30 25.91 5.10 8.70
C ASN A 30 24.51 4.97 9.33
N ASP A 31 24.38 5.26 10.63
CA ASP A 31 23.10 5.20 11.35
C ASP A 31 22.14 6.31 10.86
N ASP A 32 22.65 7.46 10.41
CA ASP A 32 21.85 8.49 9.73
C ASP A 32 21.36 8.04 8.34
N PHE A 33 22.18 7.36 7.55
CA PHE A 33 21.73 6.74 6.30
C PHE A 33 20.65 5.67 6.53
N ILE A 34 20.79 4.84 7.56
CA ILE A 34 19.76 3.85 7.96
C ILE A 34 18.46 4.55 8.34
N GLN A 35 18.49 5.60 9.17
CA GLN A 35 17.30 6.38 9.52
C GLN A 35 16.64 7.05 8.31
N LEU A 36 17.42 7.60 7.38
CA LEU A 36 16.94 8.26 6.17
C LEU A 36 16.18 7.28 5.26
N PHE A 37 16.77 6.11 4.99
CA PHE A 37 16.14 5.08 4.17
C PHE A 37 14.93 4.45 4.87
N THR A 38 14.96 4.31 6.20
CA THR A 38 13.81 3.83 7.01
C THR A 38 12.61 4.77 6.88
N LYS A 39 12.79 6.08 7.08
CA LYS A 39 11.70 7.08 6.93
C LYS A 39 11.13 7.10 5.51
N ARG A 40 11.95 6.87 4.49
CA ARG A 40 11.48 6.75 3.09
C ARG A 40 10.65 5.48 2.88
N MET A 41 11.10 4.34 3.39
CA MET A 41 10.38 3.06 3.37
C MET A 41 9.01 3.18 4.05
N GLU A 42 8.97 3.72 5.27
CA GLU A 42 7.73 3.95 6.03
C GLU A 42 6.74 4.82 5.23
N SER A 43 7.23 5.88 4.58
CA SER A 43 6.41 6.77 3.75
C SER A 43 5.79 6.06 2.54
N GLU A 44 6.54 5.19 1.85
CA GLU A 44 6.04 4.38 0.73
C GLU A 44 5.00 3.35 1.19
N ILE A 45 5.22 2.71 2.35
CA ILE A 45 4.28 1.75 2.94
C ILE A 45 2.98 2.45 3.32
N ILE A 46 3.06 3.58 4.04
CA ILE A 46 1.89 4.36 4.45
C ILE A 46 1.07 4.81 3.23
N TYR A 47 1.74 5.30 2.17
CA TYR A 47 1.06 5.72 0.94
C TYR A 47 0.37 4.54 0.23
N GLY A 48 1.05 3.39 0.11
CA GLY A 48 0.46 2.18 -0.45
C GLY A 48 -0.78 1.70 0.31
N THR A 49 -0.70 1.60 1.65
CA THR A 49 -1.85 1.22 2.49
C THR A 49 -2.99 2.24 2.44
N GLN A 50 -2.69 3.54 2.31
CA GLN A 50 -3.72 4.57 2.12
C GLN A 50 -4.48 4.37 0.80
N LEU A 51 -3.78 4.11 -0.32
CA LEU A 51 -4.43 3.81 -1.61
C LEU A 51 -5.33 2.56 -1.53
N GLU A 52 -4.86 1.47 -0.92
CA GLU A 52 -5.65 0.23 -0.71
C GLU A 52 -6.87 0.42 0.23
N SER A 53 -6.92 1.53 0.98
CA SER A 53 -8.05 1.88 1.84
C SER A 53 -9.14 2.70 1.13
N ILE A 54 -8.87 3.25 -0.07
CA ILE A 54 -9.80 4.10 -0.81
C ILE A 54 -11.06 3.32 -1.19
N GLU A 55 -10.93 2.12 -1.76
CA GLU A 55 -12.09 1.30 -2.14
C GLU A 55 -13.00 0.96 -0.94
N LYS A 56 -12.37 0.63 0.20
CA LYS A 56 -13.07 0.20 1.43
C LYS A 56 -13.78 1.35 2.14
N SER A 57 -13.28 2.57 1.98
CA SER A 57 -13.84 3.80 2.57
C SER A 57 -14.80 4.54 1.64
N SER A 58 -14.52 4.60 0.34
CA SER A 58 -15.29 5.29 -0.71
C SER A 58 -16.50 4.45 -1.20
N LYS A 59 -17.30 3.94 -0.25
CA LYS A 59 -18.50 3.15 -0.56
C LYS A 59 -19.54 4.04 -1.24
N SER A 60 -19.98 3.64 -2.44
CA SER A 60 -20.91 4.44 -3.22
C SER A 60 -22.31 4.45 -2.59
N ASN A 61 -22.82 5.64 -2.31
CA ASN A 61 -24.21 5.86 -1.91
C ASN A 61 -25.20 5.73 -3.10
N SER A 62 -24.69 5.53 -4.32
CA SER A 62 -25.52 5.42 -5.52
C SER A 62 -26.16 4.04 -5.64
N LYS A 63 -27.51 4.01 -5.60
CA LYS A 63 -28.30 2.81 -5.93
C LYS A 63 -28.02 2.25 -7.34
N ARG A 64 -27.39 3.02 -8.24
CA ARG A 64 -26.96 2.57 -9.57
C ARG A 64 -25.61 1.86 -9.54
N GLN A 65 -24.69 2.30 -8.69
CA GLN A 65 -23.40 1.62 -8.52
C GLN A 65 -23.58 0.26 -7.83
N ASN A 66 -24.50 0.21 -6.86
CA ASN A 66 -24.80 -0.97 -6.05
C ASN A 66 -25.93 -1.84 -6.65
N ASN A 67 -26.21 -1.71 -7.95
CA ASN A 67 -27.14 -2.56 -8.70
C ASN A 67 -26.37 -3.27 -9.81
N ASP A 68 -26.30 -4.59 -9.77
CA ASP A 68 -25.51 -5.37 -10.73
C ASP A 68 -26.11 -5.36 -12.13
N ASP A 69 -27.44 -5.32 -12.24
CA ASP A 69 -28.18 -5.20 -13.51
C ASP A 69 -28.03 -3.81 -14.18
N TYR A 70 -27.51 -2.79 -13.47
CA TYR A 70 -27.30 -1.46 -14.05
C TYR A 70 -25.97 -1.43 -14.83
N VAL A 71 -26.04 -1.68 -16.14
CA VAL A 71 -24.89 -1.60 -17.04
C VAL A 71 -24.72 -0.17 -17.55
N SER A 72 -23.54 0.42 -17.33
CA SER A 72 -23.20 1.80 -17.72
C SER A 72 -21.69 1.94 -17.81
N SER A 73 -21.21 2.66 -18.83
CA SER A 73 -19.78 2.97 -18.99
C SER A 73 -19.21 3.70 -17.76
N ILE A 74 -19.98 4.62 -17.17
CA ILE A 74 -19.59 5.34 -15.95
C ILE A 74 -19.48 4.39 -14.73
N LYS A 75 -20.40 3.42 -14.58
CA LYS A 75 -20.32 2.40 -13.50
C LYS A 75 -19.01 1.60 -13.61
N ASN A 76 -18.69 1.17 -14.83
CA ASN A 76 -17.51 0.36 -15.13
C ASN A 76 -16.21 1.17 -14.94
N ALA A 77 -16.17 2.41 -15.42
CA ALA A 77 -15.02 3.31 -15.26
C ALA A 77 -14.72 3.59 -13.79
N TYR A 78 -15.75 3.86 -12.96
CA TYR A 78 -15.58 4.02 -11.50
C TYR A 78 -14.93 2.78 -10.85
N GLN A 79 -15.35 1.58 -11.24
CA GLN A 79 -14.72 0.35 -10.74
C GLN A 79 -13.26 0.22 -11.23
N LYS A 80 -13.00 0.49 -12.51
CA LYS A 80 -11.64 0.37 -13.08
C LYS A 80 -10.65 1.38 -12.50
N ILE A 81 -11.10 2.57 -12.12
CA ILE A 81 -10.28 3.56 -11.39
C ILE A 81 -9.89 3.02 -10.00
N ASN A 82 -10.82 2.42 -9.25
CA ASN A 82 -10.51 1.80 -7.95
C ASN A 82 -9.56 0.59 -8.09
N GLU A 83 -9.80 -0.28 -9.09
CA GLU A 83 -8.87 -1.38 -9.42
C GLU A 83 -7.46 -0.86 -9.74
N ASN A 84 -7.34 0.28 -10.44
CA ASN A 84 -6.07 0.91 -10.75
C ASN A 84 -5.38 1.50 -9.50
N PHE A 85 -6.12 2.15 -8.58
CA PHE A 85 -5.57 2.58 -7.29
C PHE A 85 -5.03 1.41 -6.46
N ASN A 86 -5.68 0.24 -6.50
CA ASN A 86 -5.17 -0.98 -5.88
C ASN A 86 -3.88 -1.51 -6.55
N LYS A 87 -3.71 -1.34 -7.88
CA LYS A 87 -2.42 -1.63 -8.56
C LYS A 87 -1.31 -0.69 -8.09
N GLN A 88 -1.60 0.61 -8.00
CA GLN A 88 -0.65 1.61 -7.49
C GLN A 88 -0.27 1.31 -6.02
N ALA A 89 -1.25 0.95 -5.18
CA ALA A 89 -1.05 0.54 -3.80
C ALA A 89 -0.03 -0.60 -3.68
N GLY A 90 -0.28 -1.73 -4.38
CA GLY A 90 0.62 -2.90 -4.37
C GLY A 90 2.02 -2.58 -4.86
N TYR A 91 2.16 -1.70 -5.86
CA TYR A 91 3.44 -1.22 -6.37
C TYR A 91 4.24 -0.46 -5.28
N HIS A 92 3.61 0.48 -4.56
CA HIS A 92 4.28 1.27 -3.52
C HIS A 92 4.66 0.42 -2.30
N LEU A 93 3.79 -0.50 -1.88
CA LEU A 93 4.11 -1.51 -0.86
C LEU A 93 5.34 -2.35 -1.27
N GLN A 94 5.45 -2.73 -2.54
CA GLN A 94 6.59 -3.49 -3.06
C GLN A 94 7.87 -2.63 -3.24
N ILE A 95 7.77 -1.30 -3.28
CA ILE A 95 8.95 -0.42 -3.15
C ILE A 95 9.43 -0.38 -1.69
N GLY A 96 8.52 -0.23 -0.73
CA GLY A 96 8.85 -0.33 0.70
C GLY A 96 9.55 -1.64 1.04
N SER A 97 8.98 -2.78 0.63
CA SER A 97 9.58 -4.10 0.84
C SER A 97 10.96 -4.26 0.16
N ASN A 98 11.16 -3.70 -1.04
CA ASN A 98 12.48 -3.68 -1.69
C ASN A 98 13.52 -2.90 -0.87
N ILE A 99 13.16 -1.71 -0.34
CA ILE A 99 14.07 -0.91 0.50
C ILE A 99 14.42 -1.67 1.78
N GLN A 100 13.46 -2.38 2.39
CA GLN A 100 13.74 -3.20 3.56
C GLN A 100 14.79 -4.29 3.26
N LEU A 101 14.48 -5.18 2.31
CA LEU A 101 15.21 -6.41 2.08
C LEU A 101 16.54 -6.21 1.34
N LEU A 102 16.63 -5.23 0.44
CA LEU A 102 17.80 -5.02 -0.43
C LEU A 102 18.75 -3.93 0.08
N VAL A 103 18.28 -3.05 0.98
CA VAL A 103 19.00 -1.86 1.43
C VAL A 103 19.19 -1.87 2.95
N LEU A 104 18.10 -1.84 3.72
CA LEU A 104 18.15 -1.66 5.17
C LEU A 104 18.71 -2.87 5.90
N ASP A 105 18.17 -4.07 5.65
CA ASP A 105 18.61 -5.30 6.33
C ASP A 105 20.12 -5.61 6.10
N PRO A 106 20.64 -5.64 4.86
CA PRO A 106 22.07 -5.93 4.63
C PRO A 106 22.98 -4.82 5.14
N PHE A 107 22.61 -3.53 4.97
CA PHE A 107 23.45 -2.42 5.43
C PHE A 107 23.47 -2.32 6.95
N SER A 108 22.32 -2.47 7.62
CA SER A 108 22.23 -2.46 9.10
C SER A 108 23.02 -3.61 9.74
N LYS A 109 23.13 -4.77 9.07
CA LYS A 109 24.04 -5.84 9.50
C LYS A 109 25.50 -5.42 9.33
N TRP A 110 25.87 -4.95 8.13
CA TRP A 110 27.25 -4.55 7.82
C TRP A 110 27.77 -3.42 8.74
N CYS A 111 26.91 -2.45 9.09
CA CYS A 111 27.27 -1.33 9.97
C CYS A 111 27.60 -1.79 11.40
N LYS A 112 26.85 -2.77 11.94
CA LYS A 112 27.16 -3.38 13.25
C LYS A 112 28.50 -4.09 13.23
N GLU A 113 28.80 -4.83 12.17
CA GLU A 113 30.10 -5.49 11.98
C GLU A 113 31.25 -4.48 11.79
N HIS A 114 31.00 -3.34 11.13
CA HIS A 114 31.99 -2.27 10.98
C HIS A 114 32.27 -1.57 12.32
N LYS A 115 31.23 -1.22 13.07
CA LYS A 115 31.36 -0.62 14.40
C LYS A 115 32.21 -1.48 15.34
N GLN A 116 31.95 -2.79 15.38
CA GLN A 116 32.74 -3.75 16.16
C GLN A 116 34.23 -3.79 15.75
N ARG A 117 34.55 -3.61 14.46
CA ARG A 117 35.96 -3.53 13.99
C ARG A 117 36.67 -2.27 14.49
N VAL A 118 35.96 -1.13 14.55
CA VAL A 118 36.49 0.14 15.09
C VAL A 118 36.70 0.03 16.60
N GLU A 119 35.66 -0.35 17.36
CA GLU A 119 35.69 -0.50 18.82
C GLU A 119 36.79 -1.48 19.29
N TYR A 120 36.96 -2.61 18.60
CA TYR A 120 38.04 -3.57 18.87
C TYR A 120 39.43 -2.95 18.65
N SER A 121 39.62 -2.25 17.54
CA SER A 121 40.90 -1.63 17.18
C SER A 121 41.31 -0.54 18.17
N GLU A 122 40.36 0.30 18.59
CA GLU A 122 40.55 1.34 19.60
C GLU A 122 40.95 0.73 20.95
N THR A 123 40.23 -0.31 21.39
CA THR A 123 40.47 -0.96 22.68
C THR A 123 41.88 -1.54 22.78
N VAL A 124 42.32 -2.27 21.74
CA VAL A 124 43.66 -2.89 21.68
C VAL A 124 44.77 -1.82 21.75
N LEU A 125 44.61 -0.72 21.01
CA LEU A 125 45.58 0.38 21.03
C LEU A 125 45.60 1.13 22.37
N PHE A 126 44.43 1.37 22.97
CA PHE A 126 44.33 2.06 24.25
C PHE A 126 44.97 1.26 25.39
N ASP A 127 44.74 -0.05 25.46
CA ASP A 127 45.35 -0.90 26.49
C ASP A 127 46.88 -1.04 26.30
N LYS A 128 47.38 -1.11 25.06
CA LYS A 128 48.83 -1.08 24.77
C LYS A 128 49.48 0.25 25.14
N TYR A 129 48.85 1.39 24.79
CA TYR A 129 49.30 2.72 25.22
C TYR A 129 49.32 2.87 26.75
N LYS A 130 48.29 2.36 27.43
CA LYS A 130 48.17 2.38 28.89
C LYS A 130 49.27 1.56 29.59
N ALA A 131 49.68 0.43 29.01
CA ALA A 131 50.82 -0.35 29.47
C ALA A 131 52.13 0.44 29.34
N PHE A 132 52.42 1.01 28.16
CA PHE A 132 53.58 1.87 27.92
C PHE A 132 53.64 3.05 28.89
N LYS A 133 52.52 3.78 29.07
CA LYS A 133 52.39 4.92 29.98
C LYS A 133 52.71 4.53 31.43
N SER A 134 52.21 3.38 31.90
CA SER A 134 52.50 2.85 33.23
C SER A 134 54.00 2.59 33.42
N SER A 135 54.62 1.86 32.49
CA SER A 135 56.06 1.57 32.52
C SER A 135 56.92 2.83 32.49
N LYS A 136 56.57 3.81 31.64
CA LYS A 136 57.26 5.11 31.58
C LYS A 136 57.17 5.87 32.90
N THR A 137 55.98 5.97 33.50
CA THR A 137 55.80 6.64 34.80
C THR A 137 56.58 5.95 35.94
N ASN A 138 56.78 4.63 35.86
CA ASN A 138 57.61 3.92 36.84
C ASN A 138 59.12 4.16 36.60
N LEU A 139 59.57 4.20 35.35
CA LEU A 139 60.96 4.56 35.03
C LEU A 139 61.31 5.98 35.49
N GLU A 140 60.41 6.95 35.27
CA GLU A 140 60.56 8.33 35.73
C GLU A 140 60.64 8.48 37.26
N LYS A 141 60.12 7.52 38.04
CA LYS A 141 60.30 7.47 39.51
C LYS A 141 61.66 6.87 39.87
N LEU A 142 62.00 5.73 39.26
CA LEU A 142 63.25 5.02 39.49
C LEU A 142 64.46 5.91 39.17
N GLN A 143 64.41 6.62 38.04
CA GLN A 143 65.39 7.64 37.64
C GLN A 143 65.59 8.73 38.70
N LYS A 144 64.49 9.23 39.32
CA LYS A 144 64.56 10.25 40.38
C LYS A 144 65.17 9.71 41.66
N ARG A 145 64.83 8.47 42.06
CA ARG A 145 65.46 7.82 43.22
C ARG A 145 66.96 7.61 42.99
N TYR A 146 67.33 7.10 41.83
CA TYR A 146 68.72 6.93 41.40
C TYR A 146 69.50 8.26 41.49
N PHE A 147 69.06 9.32 40.79
CA PHE A 147 69.77 10.60 40.84
C PHE A 147 69.81 11.23 42.25
N ASN A 148 68.78 11.05 43.08
CA ASN A 148 68.82 11.47 44.49
C ASN A 148 69.88 10.69 45.29
N ARG A 149 70.03 9.39 45.06
CA ARG A 149 71.07 8.56 45.71
C ARG A 149 72.48 8.87 45.20
N CYS A 150 72.66 9.09 43.90
CA CYS A 150 73.94 9.56 43.34
C CYS A 150 74.34 10.92 43.92
N ARG A 151 73.39 11.86 44.03
CA ARG A 151 73.64 13.14 44.72
C ARG A 151 74.08 12.94 46.16
N MET A 152 73.41 12.08 46.92
CA MET A 152 73.79 11.76 48.31
C MET A 152 75.19 11.13 48.40
N LEU A 153 75.58 10.30 47.42
CA LEU A 153 76.91 9.70 47.35
C LEU A 153 78.01 10.75 47.08
N GLU A 154 77.81 11.67 46.15
CA GLU A 154 78.78 12.75 45.90
C GLU A 154 78.82 13.77 47.07
N GLU A 155 77.67 14.05 47.71
CA GLU A 155 77.60 14.86 48.93
C GLU A 155 78.40 14.20 50.07
N PHE A 156 78.28 12.87 50.25
CA PHE A 156 79.06 12.09 51.22
C PHE A 156 80.56 12.10 50.91
N LYS A 157 80.96 11.80 49.65
CA LYS A 157 82.37 11.84 49.22
C LYS A 157 83.03 13.20 49.49
N SER A 158 82.30 14.30 49.33
CA SER A 158 82.82 15.66 49.55
C SER A 158 83.28 15.96 50.98
N HIS A 159 82.97 15.08 51.95
CA HIS A 159 83.39 15.19 53.34
C HIS A 159 84.71 14.46 53.69
N TYR A 160 85.30 13.71 52.76
CA TYR A 160 86.51 12.89 52.97
C TYR A 160 87.60 13.20 51.92
N THR A 161 88.84 12.78 52.17
CA THR A 161 89.95 12.94 51.20
C THR A 161 90.05 11.73 50.26
N GLU A 162 90.59 11.92 49.05
CA GLU A 162 90.68 10.86 48.03
C GLU A 162 91.49 9.63 48.49
N ASP A 163 92.49 9.82 49.35
CA ASP A 163 93.28 8.72 49.94
C ASP A 163 92.43 7.85 50.90
N GLU A 164 91.64 8.48 51.78
CA GLU A 164 90.74 7.77 52.70
C GLU A 164 89.63 7.02 51.96
N ILE A 165 89.09 7.62 50.89
CA ILE A 165 88.05 7.01 50.05
C ILE A 165 88.62 5.79 49.29
N ASN A 166 89.87 5.85 48.83
CA ASN A 166 90.56 4.74 48.15
C ASN A 166 91.03 3.61 49.08
N GLU A 167 91.02 3.81 50.39
CA GLU A 167 91.30 2.76 51.38
C GLU A 167 90.02 1.94 51.60
N GLU A 168 88.89 2.59 51.93
CA GLU A 168 87.59 1.93 52.11
C GLU A 168 87.06 1.24 50.84
N LEU A 169 87.34 1.76 49.64
CA LEU A 169 86.98 1.08 48.39
C LEU A 169 87.72 -0.25 48.17
N LYS A 170 88.95 -0.39 48.69
CA LYS A 170 89.68 -1.67 48.61
C LYS A 170 89.22 -2.67 49.65
N ASP A 171 88.80 -2.20 50.83
CA ASP A 171 88.18 -3.06 51.84
C ASP A 171 86.85 -3.64 51.33
N ILE A 172 86.11 -2.92 50.47
CA ILE A 172 84.93 -3.43 49.76
C ILE A 172 85.31 -4.51 48.74
N GLU A 173 86.30 -4.27 47.87
CA GLU A 173 86.80 -5.28 46.93
C GLU A 173 87.33 -6.54 47.65
N PHE A 174 87.91 -6.38 48.86
CA PHE A 174 88.35 -7.51 49.68
C PHE A 174 87.17 -8.27 50.30
N ALA A 175 86.14 -7.58 50.78
CA ALA A 175 84.95 -8.20 51.39
C ALA A 175 84.13 -9.04 50.39
N GLU A 176 83.88 -8.54 49.17
CA GLU A 176 83.15 -9.30 48.13
C GLU A 176 83.87 -10.62 47.75
N ASN A 177 85.20 -10.68 47.91
CA ASN A 177 85.98 -11.90 47.66
C ASN A 177 85.96 -12.91 48.83
N VAL A 178 85.49 -12.53 50.03
CA VAL A 178 85.38 -13.44 51.19
C VAL A 178 83.98 -14.09 51.22
N GLU A 179 82.91 -13.30 51.11
CA GLU A 179 81.52 -13.80 51.20
C GLU A 179 81.20 -14.87 50.13
N ALA A 180 81.90 -14.85 48.99
CA ALA A 180 81.79 -15.85 47.93
C ALA A 180 82.21 -17.28 48.31
N THR A 181 82.74 -17.51 49.53
CA THR A 181 83.36 -18.80 49.92
C THR A 181 82.65 -19.54 51.06
N GLU A 182 81.74 -18.90 51.82
CA GLU A 182 81.24 -19.46 53.10
C GLU A 182 79.74 -19.86 53.13
N GLU A 183 78.99 -19.73 52.02
CA GLU A 183 77.55 -20.07 51.93
C GLU A 183 77.19 -21.59 51.79
N ASN A 184 78.03 -22.54 52.23
CA ASN A 184 77.74 -23.99 52.03
C ASN A 184 77.61 -24.89 53.27
N ASP A 185 78.13 -24.54 54.46
CA ASP A 185 78.24 -25.48 55.59
C ASP A 185 77.87 -24.89 56.98
N GLU A 186 76.71 -24.21 57.13
CA GLU A 186 76.20 -23.84 58.48
C GLU A 186 74.66 -23.78 58.64
N ASP A 187 74.01 -24.95 58.87
CA ASP A 187 72.95 -25.20 59.89
C ASP A 187 72.36 -26.62 59.73
N ASP A 188 72.99 -27.61 60.37
CA ASP A 188 72.41 -28.96 60.55
C ASP A 188 72.28 -29.30 62.06
N GLY A 189 72.05 -28.28 62.89
CA GLY A 189 71.95 -28.41 64.36
C GLY A 189 70.51 -28.49 64.89
N THR A 190 69.53 -27.97 64.15
CA THR A 190 68.18 -27.73 64.67
C THR A 190 67.26 -28.96 64.52
N VAL A 191 67.19 -29.79 65.56
CA VAL A 191 66.25 -30.93 65.66
C VAL A 191 64.89 -30.50 66.19
N TYR A 192 63.83 -30.76 65.43
CA TYR A 192 62.45 -30.44 65.81
C TYR A 192 61.76 -31.65 66.45
N VAL A 193 60.83 -31.40 67.38
CA VAL A 193 59.95 -32.43 67.97
C VAL A 193 58.52 -32.10 67.56
N LEU A 194 57.86 -33.01 66.84
CA LEU A 194 56.49 -32.85 66.37
C LEU A 194 55.72 -34.15 66.66
N GLY A 195 54.60 -34.10 67.39
CA GLY A 195 53.77 -35.27 67.67
C GLY A 195 54.42 -36.35 68.55
N GLY A 196 55.58 -36.07 69.13
CA GLY A 196 56.39 -37.01 69.91
C GLY A 196 57.54 -37.69 69.15
N THR A 197 57.66 -37.50 67.84
CA THR A 197 58.81 -37.94 67.04
C THR A 197 59.82 -36.80 66.83
N LYS A 198 61.11 -37.15 66.68
CA LYS A 198 62.19 -36.21 66.38
C LYS A 198 62.42 -36.18 64.87
N TYR A 199 62.56 -34.98 64.32
CA TYR A 199 62.84 -34.75 62.91
C TYR A 199 64.04 -33.82 62.73
N ASP A 200 65.04 -34.29 62.00
CA ASP A 200 66.17 -33.48 61.55
C ASP A 200 65.75 -32.52 60.42
N ASN A 201 66.51 -31.47 60.15
CA ASN A 201 66.16 -30.39 59.20
C ASN A 201 65.70 -30.94 57.84
N LYS A 202 66.46 -31.88 57.26
CA LYS A 202 66.15 -32.58 56.01
C LYS A 202 64.82 -33.34 56.01
N SER A 203 64.44 -33.91 57.16
CA SER A 203 63.19 -34.65 57.36
C SER A 203 61.99 -33.72 57.58
N VAL A 204 62.18 -32.64 58.35
CA VAL A 204 61.19 -31.55 58.48
C VAL A 204 60.90 -30.90 57.12
N LYS A 205 61.94 -30.64 56.32
CA LYS A 205 61.81 -30.10 54.97
C LYS A 205 60.95 -31.00 54.08
N ALA A 206 61.18 -32.30 54.09
CA ALA A 206 60.37 -33.26 53.32
C ALA A 206 58.90 -33.30 53.79
N LEU A 207 58.67 -33.25 55.11
CA LEU A 207 57.34 -33.21 55.70
C LEU A 207 56.58 -31.92 55.32
N LEU A 208 57.16 -30.74 55.56
CA LEU A 208 56.54 -29.45 55.23
C LEU A 208 56.28 -29.31 53.72
N THR A 209 57.16 -29.84 52.89
CA THR A 209 56.96 -29.95 51.43
C THR A 209 55.74 -30.81 51.08
N SER A 210 55.54 -31.92 51.79
CA SER A 210 54.38 -32.81 51.57
C SER A 210 53.08 -32.16 52.06
N ILE A 211 53.12 -31.42 53.16
CA ILE A 211 51.96 -30.68 53.69
C ILE A 211 51.54 -29.58 52.70
N LEU A 212 52.45 -28.68 52.30
CA LEU A 212 52.11 -27.53 51.44
C LEU A 212 51.65 -27.92 50.03
N LYS A 213 51.95 -29.15 49.57
CA LYS A 213 51.49 -29.66 48.26
C LYS A 213 50.13 -30.36 48.29
N ASN A 214 49.62 -30.71 49.48
CA ASN A 214 48.42 -31.54 49.65
C ASN A 214 47.35 -30.90 50.55
N ILE A 215 47.58 -29.68 51.05
CA ILE A 215 46.59 -28.87 51.78
C ILE A 215 46.33 -27.59 50.99
N GLU A 216 45.07 -27.22 50.85
CA GLU A 216 44.64 -25.97 50.23
C GLU A 216 45.24 -24.74 50.95
N LEU A 217 45.79 -23.82 50.15
CA LEU A 217 46.37 -22.55 50.58
C LEU A 217 45.48 -21.40 50.10
N ALA A 218 44.52 -21.02 50.93
CA ALA A 218 43.56 -19.97 50.63
C ALA A 218 44.07 -18.56 51.03
N SER A 219 43.39 -17.53 50.52
CA SER A 219 43.52 -16.15 50.99
C SER A 219 42.32 -15.77 51.85
N HIS A 220 42.51 -15.63 53.16
CA HIS A 220 41.42 -15.36 54.12
C HIS A 220 41.38 -13.88 54.52
N LYS A 221 40.21 -13.24 54.35
CA LYS A 221 40.00 -11.82 54.69
C LYS A 221 39.37 -11.64 56.07
N VAL A 222 40.12 -11.06 56.99
CA VAL A 222 39.66 -10.68 58.33
C VAL A 222 39.14 -9.24 58.31
N PRO A 223 37.94 -8.95 58.86
CA PRO A 223 37.47 -7.58 59.06
C PRO A 223 38.49 -6.74 59.85
N ILE A 224 38.71 -5.49 59.44
CA ILE A 224 39.65 -4.52 60.01
C ILE A 224 41.14 -4.89 59.84
N LEU A 225 41.53 -6.16 60.02
CA LEU A 225 42.94 -6.61 59.99
C LEU A 225 43.48 -6.92 58.58
N GLY A 226 42.63 -7.06 57.56
CA GLY A 226 43.05 -7.21 56.16
C GLY A 226 42.99 -8.65 55.63
N THR A 227 43.64 -8.90 54.49
CA THR A 227 43.70 -10.23 53.86
C THR A 227 45.02 -10.91 54.18
N TYR A 228 44.95 -12.13 54.71
CA TYR A 228 46.08 -13.01 54.95
C TYR A 228 46.16 -14.06 53.84
N ASN A 229 47.31 -14.15 53.18
CA ASN A 229 47.60 -15.17 52.17
C ASN A 229 48.27 -16.39 52.82
N ASN A 230 48.32 -17.51 52.10
CA ASN A 230 48.95 -18.77 52.54
C ASN A 230 48.31 -19.30 53.85
N VAL A 231 46.98 -19.40 53.84
CA VAL A 231 46.16 -19.77 55.00
C VAL A 231 45.45 -21.10 54.76
N SER A 232 45.52 -22.01 55.73
CA SER A 232 44.79 -23.29 55.75
C SER A 232 43.90 -23.37 57.00
N SER A 233 42.82 -24.15 56.96
CA SER A 233 41.96 -24.36 58.14
C SER A 233 42.53 -25.39 59.10
N GLY A 234 42.24 -25.25 60.40
CA GLY A 234 42.68 -26.20 61.43
C GLY A 234 42.16 -27.61 61.18
N SER A 235 40.96 -27.76 60.62
CA SER A 235 40.43 -29.06 60.20
C SER A 235 41.17 -29.67 59.00
N ALA A 236 41.60 -28.88 58.01
CA ALA A 236 42.35 -29.39 56.86
C ALA A 236 43.75 -29.90 57.28
N ILE A 237 44.44 -29.15 58.15
CA ILE A 237 45.70 -29.57 58.78
C ILE A 237 45.50 -30.87 59.57
N THR A 238 44.46 -30.96 60.38
CA THR A 238 44.17 -32.16 61.19
C THR A 238 43.83 -33.37 60.31
N GLN A 239 43.00 -33.20 59.28
CA GLN A 239 42.62 -34.29 58.38
C GLN A 239 43.82 -34.82 57.59
N TRP A 240 44.65 -33.93 57.03
CA TRP A 240 45.87 -34.34 56.33
C TRP A 240 46.80 -35.19 57.22
N LEU A 241 46.99 -34.77 58.48
CA LEU A 241 47.80 -35.52 59.45
C LEU A 241 47.20 -36.90 59.75
N LEU A 242 45.87 -37.02 59.87
CA LEU A 242 45.18 -38.28 60.16
C LEU A 242 45.23 -39.28 59.00
N ASP A 243 45.29 -38.81 57.75
CA ASP A 243 45.33 -39.66 56.55
C ASP A 243 46.75 -39.96 56.04
N ASN A 244 47.75 -39.11 56.34
CA ASN A 244 49.14 -39.28 55.84
C ASN A 244 50.13 -39.80 56.90
N MET A 245 49.88 -39.60 58.20
CA MET A 245 50.78 -40.10 59.27
C MET A 245 50.29 -41.42 59.86
N ASN A 246 50.88 -42.54 59.40
CA ASN A 246 50.62 -43.88 59.96
C ASN A 246 50.79 -43.94 61.49
N GLU A 247 51.75 -43.18 62.04
CA GLU A 247 52.08 -43.10 63.48
C GLU A 247 50.94 -42.53 64.35
N LEU A 248 50.01 -41.80 63.76
CA LEU A 248 48.85 -41.24 64.44
C LEU A 248 47.71 -42.25 64.62
N ASN A 249 47.67 -43.36 63.87
CA ASN A 249 46.61 -44.38 63.93
C ASN A 249 45.18 -43.79 63.91
N ARG A 250 44.96 -42.75 63.10
CA ARG A 250 43.71 -41.98 63.02
C ARG A 250 43.18 -41.42 64.36
N ASN A 251 44.05 -41.21 65.34
CA ASN A 251 43.69 -40.64 66.64
C ASN A 251 43.71 -39.10 66.60
N ILE A 252 42.52 -38.49 66.66
CA ILE A 252 42.30 -37.04 66.60
C ILE A 252 43.09 -36.30 67.69
N ALA A 253 43.15 -36.82 68.91
CA ALA A 253 43.87 -36.17 70.01
C ALA A 253 45.39 -36.12 69.78
N LYS A 254 45.97 -37.08 69.03
CA LYS A 254 47.37 -36.99 68.59
C LYS A 254 47.56 -35.94 67.49
N ALA A 255 46.61 -35.82 66.55
CA ALA A 255 46.67 -34.84 65.48
C ALA A 255 46.56 -33.40 66.01
N GLU A 256 45.76 -33.18 67.06
CA GLU A 256 45.67 -31.88 67.75
C GLU A 256 46.97 -31.52 68.49
N ILE A 257 47.65 -32.50 69.10
CA ILE A 257 49.01 -32.30 69.66
C ILE A 257 50.03 -32.00 68.55
N PHE A 258 49.96 -32.70 67.41
CA PHE A 258 50.85 -32.41 66.28
C PHE A 258 50.63 -30.98 65.73
N GLY A 259 49.37 -30.56 65.57
CA GLY A 259 49.03 -29.18 65.20
C GLY A 259 49.48 -28.15 66.24
N GLN A 260 49.45 -28.51 67.53
CA GLN A 260 50.03 -27.71 68.61
C GLN A 260 51.54 -27.54 68.46
N ASP A 261 52.26 -28.62 68.12
CA ASP A 261 53.70 -28.55 67.94
C ASP A 261 54.08 -27.70 66.71
N LEU A 262 53.30 -27.72 65.62
CA LEU A 262 53.47 -26.80 64.49
C LEU A 262 53.28 -25.31 64.89
N VAL A 263 52.39 -25.01 65.85
CA VAL A 263 52.26 -23.66 66.44
C VAL A 263 53.46 -23.34 67.34
N ASN A 264 53.92 -24.30 68.15
CA ASN A 264 55.03 -24.14 69.10
C ASN A 264 56.38 -23.92 68.40
N SER A 265 56.71 -24.74 67.40
CA SER A 265 57.86 -24.57 66.50
C SER A 265 57.73 -23.32 65.61
N GLY A 266 56.58 -22.66 65.65
CA GLY A 266 56.37 -21.38 64.98
C GLY A 266 56.15 -21.47 63.47
N PHE A 267 55.90 -22.64 62.91
CA PHE A 267 55.62 -22.82 61.48
C PHE A 267 54.26 -22.20 61.07
N ILE A 268 53.27 -22.22 61.97
CA ILE A 268 51.94 -21.63 61.74
C ILE A 268 51.53 -20.61 62.82
N ARG A 269 50.56 -19.74 62.49
CA ARG A 269 49.96 -18.75 63.39
C ARG A 269 48.44 -18.68 63.18
N LEU A 270 47.65 -18.71 64.26
CA LEU A 270 46.20 -18.49 64.21
C LEU A 270 45.85 -17.06 63.76
N ILE A 271 44.86 -16.93 62.89
CA ILE A 271 44.37 -15.68 62.30
C ILE A 271 42.96 -15.35 62.84
N GLY A 272 42.69 -14.08 63.11
CA GLY A 272 41.34 -13.57 63.42
C GLY A 272 40.96 -13.44 64.90
N SER A 273 41.78 -13.93 65.84
CA SER A 273 41.58 -13.71 67.28
C SER A 273 42.46 -12.58 67.82
N MET A 274 41.89 -11.67 68.62
CA MET A 274 42.66 -10.66 69.38
C MET A 274 43.30 -11.19 70.67
N SER A 275 42.95 -12.41 71.11
CA SER A 275 43.74 -13.14 72.10
C SER A 275 44.66 -14.14 71.41
N SER A 276 45.93 -14.16 71.82
CA SER A 276 46.88 -15.21 71.43
C SER A 276 46.53 -16.53 72.13
N GLY A 277 45.46 -17.16 71.68
CA GLY A 277 45.16 -18.56 71.99
C GLY A 277 46.34 -19.39 71.51
N LYS A 278 47.17 -19.87 72.46
CA LYS A 278 48.31 -20.72 72.16
C LYS A 278 47.89 -22.09 71.60
N ASN A 279 46.65 -22.48 71.87
CA ASN A 279 46.11 -23.79 71.54
C ASN A 279 45.78 -23.91 70.04
N PHE A 280 46.23 -24.99 69.42
CA PHE A 280 45.73 -25.43 68.13
C PHE A 280 44.28 -25.93 68.26
N ILE A 281 43.44 -25.61 67.27
CA ILE A 281 42.00 -25.92 67.27
C ILE A 281 41.64 -26.58 65.93
N ASN A 282 41.28 -27.86 66.01
CA ASN A 282 40.75 -28.66 64.91
C ASN A 282 39.33 -28.19 64.54
N SER A 283 39.23 -27.19 63.66
CA SER A 283 37.96 -26.65 63.18
C SER A 283 38.12 -25.96 61.84
N SER A 284 37.09 -26.02 61.00
CA SER A 284 37.01 -25.30 59.72
C SER A 284 36.80 -23.78 59.89
N GLN A 285 36.43 -23.32 61.09
CA GLN A 285 36.23 -21.91 61.42
C GLN A 285 37.52 -21.22 61.91
N PHE A 286 38.57 -21.99 62.23
CA PHE A 286 39.84 -21.49 62.75
C PHE A 286 40.92 -21.61 61.66
N PHE A 287 41.53 -20.48 61.32
CA PHE A 287 42.41 -20.33 60.17
C PHE A 287 43.84 -20.07 60.59
N TYR A 288 44.79 -20.82 60.02
CA TYR A 288 46.20 -20.78 60.36
C TYR A 288 47.03 -20.33 59.14
N GLN A 289 47.80 -19.26 59.29
CA GLN A 289 48.74 -18.79 58.28
C GLN A 289 50.09 -19.49 58.44
N TRP A 290 50.65 -19.98 57.35
CA TRP A 290 52.03 -20.49 57.26
C TRP A 290 53.04 -19.34 57.27
N LYS A 291 54.09 -19.42 58.09
CA LYS A 291 55.11 -18.35 58.22
C LYS A 291 56.24 -18.47 57.18
N PRO A 292 56.94 -17.36 56.85
CA PRO A 292 58.06 -17.35 55.89
C PRO A 292 59.10 -18.45 56.07
N ILE A 293 59.48 -18.75 57.33
CA ILE A 293 60.42 -19.83 57.71
C ILE A 293 60.07 -21.20 57.08
N VAL A 294 58.80 -21.49 56.83
CA VAL A 294 58.35 -22.73 56.18
C VAL A 294 58.69 -22.74 54.68
N PHE A 295 58.56 -21.60 54.02
CA PHE A 295 58.89 -21.42 52.60
C PHE A 295 60.41 -21.33 52.39
N GLU A 296 61.13 -20.70 53.32
CA GLU A 296 62.59 -20.69 53.40
C GLU A 296 63.16 -22.12 53.54
N ILE A 297 62.70 -22.88 54.55
CA ILE A 297 63.10 -24.29 54.77
C ILE A 297 62.76 -25.16 53.56
N THR A 298 61.54 -25.07 53.01
CA THR A 298 61.15 -25.92 51.87
C THR A 298 61.84 -25.52 50.56
N LYS A 299 62.23 -24.25 50.40
CA LYS A 299 62.62 -23.62 49.12
C LYS A 299 61.54 -23.71 48.02
N ILE A 300 60.28 -23.89 48.41
CA ILE A 300 59.12 -23.75 47.50
C ILE A 300 58.83 -22.26 47.37
N SER A 301 59.03 -21.71 46.17
CA SER A 301 58.71 -20.31 45.89
C SER A 301 57.20 -20.07 46.03
N GLU A 302 56.81 -18.88 46.50
CA GLU A 302 55.43 -18.46 46.83
C GLU A 302 54.46 -18.44 45.61
N LEU A 303 54.90 -18.94 44.46
CA LEU A 303 54.24 -18.84 43.17
C LEU A 303 53.71 -20.19 42.63
N GLU A 304 54.18 -21.34 43.13
CA GLU A 304 53.78 -22.66 42.59
C GLU A 304 52.38 -23.12 43.04
N SER A 305 51.92 -22.72 44.23
CA SER A 305 50.68 -23.21 44.85
C SER A 305 49.39 -22.59 44.30
N VAL A 306 49.48 -21.64 43.37
CA VAL A 306 48.33 -20.88 42.82
C VAL A 306 47.86 -21.44 41.46
N ILE A 307 48.53 -22.47 40.92
CA ILE A 307 48.33 -22.94 39.55
C ILE A 307 47.19 -23.97 39.41
N SER A 308 46.72 -24.56 40.50
CA SER A 308 45.66 -25.58 40.50
C SER A 308 44.37 -25.11 41.17
N GLU A 309 43.56 -24.28 40.48
CA GLU A 309 42.15 -24.60 40.18
C GLU A 309 41.40 -23.53 39.37
N THR A 310 40.32 -23.96 38.70
CA THR A 310 39.31 -23.16 37.94
C THR A 310 39.78 -22.35 36.71
N ASP A 311 39.64 -22.98 35.54
CA ASP A 311 39.62 -22.28 34.24
C ASP A 311 38.20 -21.75 33.94
N SER A 312 38.01 -20.43 33.90
CA SER A 312 36.96 -19.77 33.12
C SER A 312 37.10 -18.23 33.07
N ALA A 313 36.63 -17.64 31.96
CA ALA A 313 36.38 -16.20 31.75
C ALA A 313 37.60 -15.22 31.72
N LEU A 314 38.23 -15.18 30.54
CA LEU A 314 38.78 -13.98 29.88
C LEU A 314 40.02 -13.28 30.52
N SER A 315 41.18 -13.58 29.92
CA SER A 315 42.50 -13.00 30.20
C SER A 315 42.54 -11.50 30.55
N ARG A 316 43.10 -11.19 31.73
CA ARG A 316 43.62 -9.86 32.10
C ARG A 316 45.11 -9.94 32.47
N THR A 317 45.95 -10.12 31.47
CA THR A 317 47.41 -9.95 31.53
C THR A 317 47.79 -8.45 31.44
N SER A 318 48.66 -7.86 32.26
CA SER A 318 49.49 -8.40 33.36
C SER A 318 49.73 -7.33 34.43
N SER A 319 49.49 -7.62 35.71
CA SER A 319 49.82 -6.68 36.81
C SER A 319 50.01 -7.34 38.20
N SER A 320 50.29 -8.64 38.26
CA SER A 320 50.42 -9.41 39.52
C SER A 320 51.85 -9.42 40.10
N ALA A 321 52.89 -9.43 39.25
CA ALA A 321 54.29 -9.63 39.66
C ALA A 321 54.92 -8.48 40.49
N ALA A 322 54.24 -7.34 40.67
CA ALA A 322 54.84 -6.12 41.23
C ALA A 322 54.58 -5.91 42.75
N LYS A 323 53.81 -6.78 43.42
CA LYS A 323 53.29 -6.49 44.77
C LYS A 323 54.28 -6.68 45.92
N GLY A 324 55.32 -7.49 45.76
CA GLY A 324 56.37 -7.65 46.78
C GLY A 324 57.23 -6.38 46.92
N SER A 325 57.84 -5.94 45.82
CA SER A 325 58.66 -4.71 45.77
C SER A 325 57.91 -3.49 46.32
N GLN A 326 56.65 -3.31 45.89
CA GLN A 326 55.85 -2.12 46.21
C GLN A 326 55.70 -1.83 47.71
N PHE A 327 55.80 -2.82 48.61
CA PHE A 327 55.75 -2.55 50.05
C PHE A 327 57.08 -2.02 50.60
N ALA A 328 58.22 -2.56 50.14
CA ALA A 328 59.54 -2.05 50.48
C ALA A 328 59.77 -0.66 49.87
N ASP A 329 59.45 -0.50 48.58
CA ASP A 329 59.45 0.75 47.83
C ASP A 329 58.65 1.87 48.55
N TYR A 330 57.44 1.54 49.00
CA TYR A 330 56.56 2.49 49.69
C TYR A 330 57.09 2.84 51.10
N PHE A 331 57.69 1.88 51.81
CA PHE A 331 58.29 2.12 53.11
C PHE A 331 59.56 2.98 53.02
N GLU A 332 60.33 2.87 51.94
CA GLU A 332 61.47 3.75 51.66
C GLU A 332 61.02 5.16 51.23
N ASP A 333 60.07 5.27 50.27
CA ASP A 333 59.49 6.55 49.87
C ASP A 333 58.88 7.29 51.10
N MET A 334 58.25 6.55 52.02
CA MET A 334 57.70 7.12 53.26
C MET A 334 58.81 7.61 54.22
N LYS A 335 59.90 6.87 54.39
CA LYS A 335 61.08 7.32 55.18
C LYS A 335 61.70 8.58 54.58
N GLN A 336 61.81 8.65 53.26
CA GLN A 336 62.35 9.80 52.54
C GLN A 336 61.42 11.02 52.63
N ALA A 337 60.11 10.83 52.48
CA ALA A 337 59.10 11.89 52.62
C ALA A 337 58.95 12.40 54.06
N MET A 338 59.22 11.57 55.07
CA MET A 338 59.28 11.98 56.49
C MET A 338 60.62 12.63 56.89
N GLY A 339 61.60 12.74 55.99
CA GLY A 339 62.90 13.34 56.27
C GLY A 339 63.80 12.53 57.23
N VAL A 340 63.50 11.24 57.43
CA VAL A 340 64.19 10.37 58.42
C VAL A 340 65.53 9.83 57.89
N THR A 341 65.85 10.05 56.61
CA THR A 341 67.14 9.69 56.01
C THR A 341 68.20 10.77 56.19
N SER A 342 68.50 11.12 57.44
CA SER A 342 69.78 11.77 57.77
C SER A 342 70.88 10.71 57.68
N ILE A 343 71.56 10.65 56.53
CA ILE A 343 72.82 9.90 56.40
C ILE A 343 73.81 10.52 57.38
N ASP A 344 74.45 9.72 58.23
CA ASP A 344 75.47 10.26 59.11
C ASP A 344 76.77 10.35 58.32
N TYR A 345 77.05 11.56 57.81
CA TYR A 345 78.26 11.87 57.05
C TYR A 345 79.58 11.64 57.82
N LYS A 346 79.54 11.18 59.08
CA LYS A 346 80.70 10.75 59.89
C LYS A 346 80.87 9.23 60.02
N ASP A 347 79.87 8.44 59.65
CA ASP A 347 79.91 6.97 59.74
C ASP A 347 80.39 6.38 58.40
N LYS A 348 81.71 6.18 58.31
CA LYS A 348 82.40 5.53 57.19
C LYS A 348 81.73 4.21 56.74
N SER A 349 81.11 3.44 57.65
CA SER A 349 80.41 2.20 57.31
C SER A 349 79.14 2.39 56.45
N GLN A 350 78.70 3.63 56.23
CA GLN A 350 77.58 3.98 55.34
C GLN A 350 78.02 4.18 53.88
N LEU A 351 79.32 4.43 53.61
CA LEU A 351 79.83 4.63 52.25
C LEU A 351 79.63 3.37 51.38
N SER A 352 80.11 2.22 51.86
CA SER A 352 79.91 0.90 51.20
C SER A 352 78.43 0.65 50.88
N LYS A 353 77.56 0.79 51.89
CA LYS A 353 76.11 0.61 51.75
C LYS A 353 75.51 1.56 50.71
N LEU A 354 75.98 2.82 50.66
CA LEU A 354 75.48 3.81 49.71
C LEU A 354 75.95 3.53 48.27
N VAL A 355 77.20 3.06 48.07
CA VAL A 355 77.72 2.60 46.78
C VAL A 355 76.94 1.39 46.26
N VAL A 356 76.73 0.36 47.09
CA VAL A 356 75.95 -0.83 46.71
C VAL A 356 74.50 -0.47 46.35
N ASN A 357 73.87 0.46 47.08
CA ASN A 357 72.52 0.95 46.75
C ASN A 357 72.49 1.76 45.44
N VAL A 358 73.51 2.59 45.15
CA VAL A 358 73.61 3.30 43.87
C VAL A 358 73.79 2.33 42.70
N ASN A 359 74.70 1.35 42.81
CA ASN A 359 74.95 0.35 41.77
C ASN A 359 73.69 -0.52 41.52
N SER A 360 72.97 -0.91 42.58
CA SER A 360 71.72 -1.65 42.45
C SER A 360 70.62 -0.84 41.77
N LEU A 361 70.51 0.47 42.06
CA LEU A 361 69.56 1.35 41.38
C LEU A 361 69.95 1.65 39.93
N ASP A 362 71.26 1.69 39.61
CA ASP A 362 71.77 1.85 38.23
C ASP A 362 71.37 0.65 37.35
N ASP A 363 71.68 -0.56 37.82
CA ASP A 363 71.32 -1.82 37.13
C ASP A 363 69.79 -1.96 36.95
N GLN A 364 69.01 -1.67 37.99
CA GLN A 364 67.55 -1.63 37.90
C GLN A 364 67.06 -0.58 36.89
N TYR A 365 67.64 0.62 36.90
CA TYR A 365 67.28 1.71 35.97
C TYR A 365 67.62 1.36 34.52
N TYR A 366 68.80 0.77 34.28
CA TYR A 366 69.22 0.29 32.97
C TYR A 366 68.31 -0.83 32.45
N LYS A 367 68.09 -1.90 33.24
CA LYS A 367 67.17 -3.00 32.89
C LYS A 367 65.75 -2.51 32.62
N SER A 368 65.25 -1.58 33.42
CA SER A 368 63.93 -0.97 33.25
C SER A 368 63.86 -0.09 31.99
N THR A 369 64.94 0.62 31.64
CA THR A 369 65.05 1.41 30.39
C THR A 369 65.01 0.53 29.15
N VAL A 370 65.79 -0.56 29.12
CA VAL A 370 65.79 -1.54 28.01
C VAL A 370 64.39 -2.17 27.84
N ASN A 371 63.72 -2.51 28.95
CA ASN A 371 62.36 -3.03 28.91
C ASN A 371 61.32 -1.98 28.44
N LEU A 372 61.50 -0.69 28.79
CA LEU A 372 60.62 0.37 28.30
C LEU A 372 60.77 0.58 26.79
N ASP A 373 61.99 0.55 26.25
CA ASP A 373 62.20 0.70 24.80
C ASP A 373 61.60 -0.47 24.01
N LYS A 374 61.71 -1.70 24.51
CA LYS A 374 60.97 -2.84 23.95
C LYS A 374 59.46 -2.60 23.91
N ILE A 375 58.87 -2.08 25.00
CA ILE A 375 57.43 -1.77 25.07
C ILE A 375 57.06 -0.61 24.13
N ARG A 376 57.98 0.34 23.89
CA ARG A 376 57.81 1.42 22.89
C ARG A 376 57.75 0.84 21.47
N CYS A 377 58.70 -0.01 21.08
CA CYS A 377 58.70 -0.67 19.78
C CYS A 377 57.44 -1.54 19.57
N GLU A 378 57.06 -2.36 20.55
CA GLU A 378 55.82 -3.15 20.50
C GLU A 378 54.55 -2.26 20.38
N LEU A 379 54.56 -1.03 20.90
CA LEU A 379 53.46 -0.08 20.74
C LEU A 379 53.45 0.54 19.33
N GLU A 380 54.61 0.94 18.82
CA GLU A 380 54.75 1.55 17.49
C GLU A 380 54.37 0.57 16.37
N GLU A 381 54.80 -0.70 16.47
CA GLU A 381 54.41 -1.77 15.54
C GLU A 381 52.87 -1.96 15.51
N ILE A 382 52.23 -2.03 16.67
CA ILE A 382 50.78 -2.24 16.78
C ILE A 382 50.00 -1.00 16.30
N ILE A 383 50.51 0.21 16.55
CA ILE A 383 49.94 1.45 15.98
C ILE A 383 50.01 1.39 14.44
N MET A 384 51.16 1.05 13.85
CA MET A 384 51.32 0.94 12.38
C MET A 384 50.32 -0.05 11.76
N ASP A 385 50.21 -1.25 12.32
CA ASP A 385 49.29 -2.29 11.83
C ASP A 385 47.82 -1.85 11.95
N HIS A 386 47.42 -1.33 13.11
CA HIS A 386 46.02 -0.94 13.33
C HIS A 386 45.62 0.31 12.55
N LEU A 387 46.49 1.33 12.40
CA LEU A 387 46.22 2.49 11.54
C LEU A 387 46.03 2.06 10.07
N THR A 388 46.88 1.14 9.59
CA THR A 388 46.79 0.59 8.22
C THR A 388 45.48 -0.21 8.03
N PHE A 389 45.10 -1.02 9.02
CA PHE A 389 43.84 -1.79 9.00
C PHE A 389 42.60 -0.88 9.06
N MET A 390 42.62 0.17 9.89
CA MET A 390 41.55 1.17 9.95
C MET A 390 41.41 1.94 8.63
N GLN A 391 42.50 2.21 7.91
CA GLN A 391 42.43 2.81 6.57
C GLN A 391 41.72 1.89 5.55
N LYS A 392 41.94 0.57 5.58
CA LYS A 392 41.14 -0.37 4.75
C LYS A 392 39.67 -0.35 5.18
N CYS A 393 39.40 -0.38 6.48
CA CYS A 393 38.03 -0.37 7.02
C CYS A 393 37.23 0.90 6.64
N GLU A 394 37.85 2.07 6.68
CA GLU A 394 37.22 3.34 6.28
C GLU A 394 37.01 3.42 4.76
N LEU A 395 38.00 3.02 3.96
CA LEU A 395 37.84 2.93 2.51
C LEU A 395 36.70 1.98 2.11
N ASP A 396 36.54 0.87 2.84
CA ASP A 396 35.45 -0.07 2.62
C ASP A 396 34.09 0.44 3.15
N ARG A 397 34.06 1.32 4.16
CA ARG A 397 32.86 2.08 4.58
C ARG A 397 32.37 3.03 3.49
N LEU A 398 33.27 3.83 2.92
CA LEU A 398 32.94 4.75 1.83
C LEU A 398 32.42 4.00 0.58
N LYS A 399 32.96 2.80 0.29
CA LYS A 399 32.41 1.90 -0.74
C LYS A 399 31.02 1.36 -0.36
N ALA A 400 30.82 0.97 0.90
CA ALA A 400 29.53 0.47 1.38
C ALA A 400 28.42 1.52 1.28
N ILE A 401 28.68 2.76 1.72
CA ILE A 401 27.76 3.91 1.56
C ILE A 401 27.44 4.16 0.08
N LYS A 402 28.44 4.13 -0.80
CA LYS A 402 28.24 4.28 -2.25
C LYS A 402 27.36 3.15 -2.82
N LYS A 403 27.56 1.91 -2.38
CA LYS A 403 26.78 0.75 -2.84
C LYS A 403 25.33 0.81 -2.35
N VAL A 404 25.10 1.00 -1.04
CA VAL A 404 23.74 1.04 -0.47
C VAL A 404 22.92 2.20 -1.06
N THR A 405 23.55 3.34 -1.36
CA THR A 405 22.90 4.46 -2.07
C THR A 405 22.49 4.07 -3.49
N PHE A 406 23.30 3.28 -4.20
CA PHE A 406 22.93 2.75 -5.52
C PHE A 406 21.80 1.72 -5.43
N ASP A 407 21.85 0.78 -4.48
CA ASP A 407 20.79 -0.23 -4.26
C ASP A 407 19.44 0.44 -3.89
N PHE A 408 19.50 1.51 -3.10
CA PHE A 408 18.35 2.37 -2.76
C PHE A 408 17.76 3.07 -4.00
N ILE A 409 18.59 3.68 -4.85
CA ILE A 409 18.12 4.31 -6.10
C ILE A 409 17.50 3.26 -7.04
N ALA A 410 18.14 2.09 -7.18
CA ALA A 410 17.66 0.98 -8.01
C ALA A 410 16.29 0.45 -7.56
N SER A 411 15.97 0.53 -6.27
CA SER A 411 14.67 0.12 -5.71
C SER A 411 13.48 0.91 -6.27
N PHE A 412 13.71 2.15 -6.72
CA PHE A 412 12.72 2.97 -7.45
C PHE A 412 12.92 2.88 -8.98
N ALA A 413 14.17 3.07 -9.44
CA ALA A 413 14.49 3.29 -10.86
C ALA A 413 14.02 2.14 -11.78
N ASN A 414 14.19 0.89 -11.33
CA ASN A 414 13.80 -0.30 -12.09
C ASN A 414 12.29 -0.42 -12.35
N LYS A 415 11.46 0.39 -11.67
CA LYS A 415 10.00 0.25 -11.67
C LYS A 415 9.24 1.47 -12.23
N VAL A 416 9.90 2.62 -12.45
CA VAL A 416 9.26 3.88 -12.90
C VAL A 416 8.40 3.68 -14.15
N ASN A 417 8.87 2.88 -15.10
CA ASN A 417 8.13 2.55 -16.33
C ASN A 417 6.81 1.80 -16.06
N THR A 418 6.78 0.94 -15.04
CA THR A 418 5.57 0.20 -14.64
C THR A 418 4.58 1.10 -13.91
N MET A 419 5.02 2.04 -13.06
CA MET A 419 4.12 3.07 -12.51
C MET A 419 3.54 3.93 -13.63
N LYS A 420 4.36 4.36 -14.59
CA LYS A 420 3.86 5.07 -15.77
C LYS A 420 2.80 4.25 -16.50
N GLN A 421 3.04 2.97 -16.80
CA GLN A 421 2.05 2.09 -17.44
C GLN A 421 0.73 2.02 -16.65
N ILE A 422 0.79 1.91 -15.32
CA ILE A 422 -0.41 1.93 -14.46
C ILE A 422 -1.13 3.28 -14.54
N CYS A 423 -0.42 4.41 -14.58
CA CYS A 423 -1.05 5.72 -14.80
C CYS A 423 -1.66 5.86 -16.20
N ASP A 424 -0.98 5.37 -17.24
CA ASP A 424 -1.44 5.43 -18.63
C ASP A 424 -2.73 4.59 -18.83
N GLU A 425 -2.97 3.52 -18.04
CA GLU A 425 -4.26 2.80 -18.02
C GLU A 425 -5.46 3.71 -17.72
N LEU A 426 -5.30 4.77 -16.91
CA LEU A 426 -6.40 5.66 -16.54
C LEU A 426 -6.92 6.47 -17.73
N LEU A 427 -6.07 6.75 -18.72
CA LEU A 427 -6.47 7.38 -19.99
C LEU A 427 -7.36 6.42 -20.79
N VAL A 428 -6.96 5.15 -20.89
CA VAL A 428 -7.75 4.11 -21.57
C VAL A 428 -9.11 3.92 -20.88
N VAL A 429 -9.19 4.06 -19.56
CA VAL A 429 -10.46 4.01 -18.82
C VAL A 429 -11.37 5.20 -19.16
N GLU A 430 -10.82 6.40 -19.35
CA GLU A 430 -11.57 7.59 -19.80
C GLU A 430 -12.15 7.37 -21.21
N GLU A 431 -11.36 6.85 -22.14
CA GLU A 431 -11.80 6.50 -23.51
C GLU A 431 -12.98 5.51 -23.55
N THR A 432 -13.16 4.67 -22.52
CA THR A 432 -14.32 3.75 -22.42
C THR A 432 -15.65 4.44 -22.04
N ILE A 433 -15.62 5.70 -21.60
CA ILE A 433 -16.81 6.43 -21.16
C ILE A 433 -17.60 6.89 -22.39
N HIS A 434 -18.89 6.52 -22.47
CA HIS A 434 -19.74 6.79 -23.63
C HIS A 434 -21.03 7.49 -23.21
N PRO A 435 -21.02 8.82 -22.95
CA PRO A 435 -22.15 9.53 -22.36
C PRO A 435 -23.45 9.42 -23.15
N MET A 436 -23.39 9.37 -24.48
CA MET A 436 -24.56 9.20 -25.34
C MET A 436 -25.19 7.81 -25.20
N ASN A 437 -24.39 6.76 -24.98
CA ASN A 437 -24.89 5.40 -24.80
C ASN A 437 -25.49 5.23 -23.40
N ASP A 438 -24.85 5.78 -22.37
CA ASP A 438 -25.38 5.76 -20.99
C ASP A 438 -26.66 6.60 -20.85
N LEU A 439 -26.75 7.76 -21.53
CA LEU A 439 -27.97 8.55 -21.61
C LEU A 439 -29.08 7.79 -22.36
N LYS A 440 -28.75 7.12 -23.46
CA LYS A 440 -29.71 6.28 -24.20
C LYS A 440 -30.21 5.13 -23.33
N PHE A 441 -29.32 4.40 -22.65
CA PHE A 441 -29.66 3.32 -21.71
C PHE A 441 -30.57 3.83 -20.58
N LEU A 442 -30.28 5.01 -20.02
CA LEU A 442 -31.11 5.66 -19.01
C LEU A 442 -32.52 5.97 -19.54
N ILE A 443 -32.65 6.45 -20.78
CA ILE A 443 -33.94 6.72 -21.40
C ILE A 443 -34.68 5.41 -21.69
N GLU A 444 -34.04 4.42 -22.33
CA GLU A 444 -34.70 3.16 -22.73
C GLU A 444 -35.20 2.32 -21.55
N ASN A 445 -34.50 2.33 -20.41
CA ASN A 445 -34.88 1.55 -19.22
C ASN A 445 -35.81 2.30 -18.24
N TYR A 446 -35.85 3.65 -18.27
CA TYR A 446 -36.59 4.45 -17.28
C TYR A 446 -37.59 5.46 -17.89
N ALA A 447 -37.82 5.47 -19.21
CA ALA A 447 -38.84 6.32 -19.83
C ALA A 447 -40.26 5.89 -19.43
N THR A 448 -41.01 6.84 -18.84
CA THR A 448 -42.41 6.63 -18.41
C THR A 448 -43.44 6.88 -19.51
N GLY A 449 -43.04 7.50 -20.62
CA GLY A 449 -43.90 7.75 -21.79
C GLY A 449 -43.43 8.92 -22.66
N LYS A 450 -44.04 9.05 -23.84
CA LYS A 450 -43.88 10.22 -24.73
C LYS A 450 -44.82 11.34 -24.27
N PHE A 451 -44.47 12.61 -24.51
CA PHE A 451 -45.37 13.74 -24.22
C PHE A 451 -46.71 13.55 -24.94
N LYS A 452 -47.82 13.59 -24.20
CA LYS A 452 -49.20 13.47 -24.73
C LYS A 452 -50.12 14.44 -23.97
N PRO A 453 -50.38 15.64 -24.49
CA PRO A 453 -51.35 16.56 -23.89
C PRO A 453 -52.77 15.98 -23.97
N GLN A 454 -53.57 16.20 -22.93
CA GLN A 454 -54.99 15.88 -22.89
C GLN A 454 -55.78 17.15 -22.62
N VAL A 455 -56.72 17.47 -23.51
CA VAL A 455 -57.52 18.69 -23.43
C VAL A 455 -58.84 18.39 -22.71
N VAL A 456 -59.15 19.16 -21.68
CA VAL A 456 -60.47 19.11 -21.04
C VAL A 456 -61.47 19.86 -21.93
N LEU A 457 -62.51 19.16 -22.38
CA LEU A 457 -63.56 19.72 -23.20
C LEU A 457 -64.71 20.30 -22.36
N TYR A 458 -65.27 21.40 -22.83
CA TYR A 458 -66.51 21.99 -22.34
C TYR A 458 -67.69 21.22 -22.93
N ASP A 459 -68.10 20.19 -22.19
CA ASP A 459 -69.32 19.44 -22.47
C ASP A 459 -70.55 20.23 -22.00
N ASN A 460 -71.49 20.47 -22.92
CA ASN A 460 -72.73 21.19 -22.66
C ASN A 460 -73.88 20.41 -23.29
N TYR A 461 -74.81 19.97 -22.45
CA TYR A 461 -75.92 19.08 -22.81
C TYR A 461 -76.68 19.43 -24.11
N TYR A 462 -76.71 20.71 -24.49
CA TYR A 462 -77.35 21.17 -25.73
C TYR A 462 -76.38 21.45 -26.89
N ASN A 463 -75.10 21.76 -26.61
CA ASN A 463 -74.15 22.35 -27.58
C ASN A 463 -72.67 22.14 -27.15
N SER A 464 -72.25 20.90 -26.88
CA SER A 464 -70.85 20.56 -26.57
C SER A 464 -69.90 20.95 -27.70
N ASN A 465 -68.63 21.23 -27.35
CA ASN A 465 -67.51 21.37 -28.30
C ASN A 465 -67.58 22.52 -29.33
N ILE A 466 -68.54 23.45 -29.22
CA ILE A 466 -68.64 24.60 -30.16
C ILE A 466 -67.56 25.67 -29.89
N LYS A 467 -67.19 25.87 -28.62
CA LYS A 467 -66.26 26.93 -28.16
C LYS A 467 -64.79 26.51 -28.05
N GLN A 468 -64.44 25.39 -28.68
CA GLN A 468 -63.08 24.85 -28.66
C GLN A 468 -62.74 24.27 -30.04
N THR A 469 -61.55 24.58 -30.52
CA THR A 469 -60.98 24.02 -31.74
C THR A 469 -60.01 22.90 -31.42
N PHE A 470 -59.26 23.03 -30.32
CA PHE A 470 -58.29 22.05 -29.87
C PHE A 470 -58.94 21.00 -28.95
N GLY A 471 -58.49 19.74 -29.05
CA GLY A 471 -59.03 18.62 -28.27
C GLY A 471 -60.35 18.02 -28.78
N VAL A 472 -61.03 18.68 -29.73
CA VAL A 472 -62.27 18.19 -30.32
C VAL A 472 -61.97 17.12 -31.37
N ASP A 473 -62.76 16.04 -31.42
CA ASP A 473 -62.62 14.97 -32.42
C ASP A 473 -62.62 15.52 -33.86
N LEU A 474 -61.78 14.91 -34.72
CA LEU A 474 -61.58 15.30 -36.10
C LEU A 474 -62.88 15.24 -36.92
N THR A 475 -63.74 14.25 -36.67
CA THR A 475 -65.04 14.11 -37.35
C THR A 475 -66.04 15.14 -36.85
N VAL A 476 -66.06 15.43 -35.54
CA VAL A 476 -66.90 16.48 -34.93
C VAL A 476 -66.50 17.86 -35.46
N LYS A 477 -65.21 18.23 -35.41
CA LYS A 477 -64.74 19.55 -35.85
C LYS A 477 -64.96 19.76 -37.35
N SER A 478 -64.74 18.74 -38.19
CA SER A 478 -65.06 18.79 -39.63
C SER A 478 -66.54 19.08 -39.90
N ARG A 479 -67.46 18.52 -39.11
CA ARG A 479 -68.91 18.79 -39.22
C ARG A 479 -69.27 20.22 -38.78
N LEU A 480 -68.68 20.71 -37.70
CA LEU A 480 -68.87 22.09 -37.21
C LEU A 480 -68.37 23.12 -38.22
N ASP A 481 -67.17 22.91 -38.76
CA ASP A 481 -66.53 23.78 -39.78
C ASP A 481 -67.19 23.67 -41.17
N ARG A 482 -68.11 22.72 -41.37
CA ARG A 482 -68.74 22.35 -42.65
C ARG A 482 -67.73 22.05 -43.78
N LYS A 483 -66.53 21.56 -43.42
CA LYS A 483 -65.43 21.25 -44.34
C LYS A 483 -64.92 19.83 -44.10
N VAL A 484 -64.43 19.17 -45.15
CA VAL A 484 -63.89 17.80 -45.05
C VAL A 484 -62.52 17.77 -44.33
N VAL A 485 -61.81 18.89 -44.32
CA VAL A 485 -60.60 19.14 -43.51
C VAL A 485 -60.90 20.31 -42.57
N PRO A 486 -60.60 20.23 -41.26
CA PRO A 486 -60.78 21.33 -40.32
C PRO A 486 -60.19 22.66 -40.79
N LEU A 487 -60.88 23.76 -40.47
CA LEU A 487 -60.53 25.11 -40.92
C LEU A 487 -59.11 25.51 -40.49
N ILE A 488 -58.74 25.17 -39.26
CA ILE A 488 -57.44 25.52 -38.68
C ILE A 488 -56.26 24.89 -39.44
N ILE A 489 -56.39 23.62 -39.85
CA ILE A 489 -55.40 22.90 -40.66
C ILE A 489 -55.31 23.57 -42.03
N GLN A 490 -56.45 23.84 -42.68
CA GLN A 490 -56.46 24.47 -44.00
C GLN A 490 -55.79 25.85 -43.99
N CYS A 491 -56.05 26.68 -42.97
CA CYS A 491 -55.45 28.01 -42.88
C CYS A 491 -53.94 27.95 -42.63
N ILE A 492 -53.47 27.11 -41.71
CA ILE A 492 -52.03 26.98 -41.41
C ILE A 492 -51.25 26.48 -42.64
N LEU A 493 -51.72 25.41 -43.29
CA LEU A 493 -51.04 24.88 -44.50
C LEU A 493 -51.04 25.91 -45.65
N SER A 494 -52.17 26.58 -45.89
CA SER A 494 -52.29 27.60 -46.95
C SER A 494 -51.49 28.88 -46.67
N HIS A 495 -51.14 29.15 -45.42
CA HIS A 495 -50.24 30.23 -45.02
C HIS A 495 -48.78 29.81 -45.21
N LEU A 496 -48.39 28.64 -44.70
CA LEU A 496 -47.03 28.09 -44.86
C LEU A 496 -46.62 27.93 -46.34
N ASP A 497 -47.56 27.52 -47.20
CA ASP A 497 -47.34 27.42 -48.65
C ASP A 497 -46.96 28.77 -49.31
N LYS A 498 -47.34 29.90 -48.72
CA LYS A 498 -46.94 31.25 -49.18
C LYS A 498 -45.59 31.69 -48.61
N VAL A 499 -45.19 31.14 -47.47
CA VAL A 499 -43.95 31.50 -46.76
C VAL A 499 -42.75 30.71 -47.28
N TYR A 500 -42.94 29.48 -47.78
CA TYR A 500 -41.81 28.68 -48.28
C TYR A 500 -40.96 29.35 -49.38
N PRO A 501 -41.51 30.13 -50.33
CA PRO A 501 -40.70 30.90 -51.28
C PRO A 501 -39.81 31.96 -50.61
N ASP A 502 -40.33 32.67 -49.61
CA ASP A 502 -39.71 33.87 -49.00
C ASP A 502 -38.52 33.56 -48.07
N LEU A 503 -38.33 32.29 -47.68
CA LEU A 503 -37.24 31.86 -46.79
C LEU A 503 -35.88 31.85 -47.51
N VAL A 504 -34.81 32.24 -46.82
CA VAL A 504 -33.49 32.44 -47.44
C VAL A 504 -32.83 31.10 -47.74
N ASN A 505 -32.86 30.15 -46.80
CA ASN A 505 -32.13 28.89 -46.90
C ASN A 505 -33.06 27.66 -46.82
N ASP A 506 -32.75 26.62 -47.59
CA ASP A 506 -33.44 25.33 -47.51
C ASP A 506 -33.24 24.64 -46.16
N GLN A 507 -32.14 24.92 -45.44
CA GLN A 507 -31.97 24.51 -44.05
C GLN A 507 -32.99 25.16 -43.10
N GLU A 508 -33.42 26.40 -43.36
CA GLU A 508 -34.50 27.05 -42.59
C GLU A 508 -35.84 26.38 -42.89
N ARG A 509 -36.11 26.06 -44.17
CA ARG A 509 -37.29 25.31 -44.61
C ARG A 509 -37.40 23.94 -43.91
N ILE A 510 -36.27 23.25 -43.71
CA ILE A 510 -36.19 22.03 -42.89
C ILE A 510 -36.47 22.33 -41.42
N ASN A 511 -35.77 23.31 -40.85
CA ASN A 511 -35.86 23.65 -39.43
C ASN A 511 -37.28 24.00 -38.99
N LEU A 512 -38.11 24.58 -39.88
CA LEU A 512 -39.54 24.82 -39.63
C LEU A 512 -40.30 23.59 -39.13
N TRP A 513 -39.94 22.38 -39.59
CA TRP A 513 -40.61 21.14 -39.21
C TRP A 513 -39.78 20.24 -38.29
N THR A 514 -38.46 20.40 -38.23
CA THR A 514 -37.60 19.49 -37.45
C THR A 514 -37.03 20.09 -36.15
N MET A 515 -37.13 21.41 -35.92
CA MET A 515 -36.69 22.00 -34.65
C MET A 515 -37.80 22.04 -33.59
N PRO A 516 -37.50 21.72 -32.32
CA PRO A 516 -38.41 21.94 -31.20
C PRO A 516 -38.44 23.43 -30.80
N ILE A 517 -39.56 23.88 -30.22
CA ILE A 517 -39.75 25.25 -29.69
C ILE A 517 -40.18 25.19 -28.23
N HIS A 518 -39.84 26.23 -27.47
CA HIS A 518 -40.40 26.48 -26.14
C HIS A 518 -41.94 26.50 -26.17
N LEU A 519 -42.54 25.50 -25.53
CA LEU A 519 -43.99 25.24 -25.52
C LEU A 519 -44.84 26.46 -25.10
N THR A 520 -44.29 27.39 -24.32
CA THR A 520 -44.91 28.68 -23.95
C THR A 520 -45.45 29.46 -25.17
N GLN A 521 -44.65 29.62 -26.23
CA GLN A 521 -45.05 30.37 -27.43
C GLN A 521 -46.15 29.63 -28.20
N VAL A 522 -46.01 28.30 -28.29
CA VAL A 522 -46.98 27.40 -28.92
C VAL A 522 -48.33 27.47 -28.18
N HIS A 523 -48.32 27.49 -26.84
CA HIS A 523 -49.51 27.64 -26.01
C HIS A 523 -50.16 29.03 -26.09
N GLN A 524 -49.37 30.10 -26.23
CA GLN A 524 -49.90 31.46 -26.44
C GLN A 524 -50.68 31.55 -27.77
N LEU A 525 -50.11 31.07 -28.87
CA LEU A 525 -50.79 31.02 -30.17
C LEU A 525 -52.01 30.09 -30.14
N ARG A 526 -51.88 28.89 -29.54
CA ARG A 526 -52.99 27.95 -29.32
C ARG A 526 -54.16 28.61 -28.58
N PHE A 527 -53.90 29.42 -27.55
CA PHE A 527 -54.93 30.11 -26.79
C PHE A 527 -55.73 31.10 -27.66
N GLN A 528 -55.04 31.92 -28.46
CA GLN A 528 -55.67 32.88 -29.40
C GLN A 528 -56.53 32.20 -30.48
N LEU A 529 -56.14 30.99 -30.91
CA LEU A 529 -56.82 30.24 -31.96
C LEU A 529 -57.98 29.37 -31.47
N ASN A 530 -58.12 29.13 -30.16
CA ASN A 530 -58.98 28.05 -29.66
C ASN A 530 -60.50 28.29 -29.84
N ASP A 531 -61.00 29.52 -29.70
CA ASP A 531 -62.43 29.88 -29.90
C ASP A 531 -62.68 30.58 -31.26
N THR A 532 -61.64 30.68 -32.11
CA THR A 532 -61.68 31.47 -33.35
C THR A 532 -62.10 30.61 -34.54
N ASN A 533 -63.35 30.78 -35.00
CA ASN A 533 -63.89 30.10 -36.17
C ASN A 533 -63.91 30.97 -37.46
N ASP A 534 -63.51 32.25 -37.37
CA ASP A 534 -63.52 33.18 -38.51
C ASP A 534 -62.23 33.08 -39.34
N THR A 535 -62.36 32.70 -40.63
CA THR A 535 -61.22 32.53 -41.54
C THR A 535 -60.30 33.76 -41.62
N SER A 536 -60.86 34.98 -41.62
CA SER A 536 -60.05 36.22 -41.71
C SER A 536 -59.20 36.43 -40.45
N LYS A 537 -59.80 36.29 -39.25
CA LYS A 537 -59.11 36.46 -37.96
C LYS A 537 -58.01 35.42 -37.76
N ILE A 538 -58.22 34.18 -38.22
CA ILE A 538 -57.18 33.15 -38.21
C ILE A 538 -56.00 33.62 -39.08
N ASN A 539 -56.22 34.05 -40.31
CA ASN A 539 -55.14 34.47 -41.20
C ASN A 539 -54.39 35.73 -40.70
N GLU A 540 -55.08 36.65 -40.01
CA GLU A 540 -54.50 37.80 -39.33
C GLU A 540 -53.52 37.36 -38.22
N ILE A 541 -53.98 36.49 -37.30
CA ILE A 541 -53.16 35.91 -36.21
C ILE A 541 -51.96 35.12 -36.76
N LEU A 542 -52.16 34.32 -37.82
CA LEU A 542 -51.08 33.57 -38.47
C LEU A 542 -50.02 34.51 -39.06
N SER A 543 -50.43 35.60 -39.72
CA SER A 543 -49.51 36.54 -40.38
C SER A 543 -48.70 37.39 -39.40
N GLY A 544 -49.18 37.57 -38.16
CA GLY A 544 -48.44 38.21 -37.08
C GLY A 544 -47.47 37.29 -36.33
N THR A 545 -47.37 36.01 -36.68
CA THR A 545 -46.66 35.00 -35.87
C THR A 545 -45.58 34.24 -36.65
N HIS A 546 -44.44 33.97 -36.00
CA HIS A 546 -43.30 33.32 -36.65
C HIS A 546 -43.65 31.90 -37.19
N PRO A 547 -43.31 31.55 -38.45
CA PRO A 547 -43.75 30.31 -39.11
C PRO A 547 -43.45 29.02 -38.34
N MET A 548 -42.32 28.96 -37.63
CA MET A 548 -41.92 27.79 -36.84
C MET A 548 -42.87 27.53 -35.65
N ILE A 549 -43.54 28.56 -35.13
CA ILE A 549 -44.56 28.43 -34.09
C ILE A 549 -45.86 27.86 -34.70
N LEU A 550 -46.18 28.23 -35.94
CA LEU A 550 -47.36 27.74 -36.66
C LEU A 550 -47.28 26.22 -36.92
N THR A 551 -46.13 25.73 -37.38
CA THR A 551 -45.89 24.28 -37.60
C THR A 551 -46.02 23.51 -36.28
N ASN A 552 -45.45 24.02 -35.19
CA ASN A 552 -45.51 23.38 -33.88
C ASN A 552 -46.91 23.45 -33.23
N VAL A 553 -47.72 24.50 -33.47
CA VAL A 553 -49.15 24.51 -33.08
C VAL A 553 -49.95 23.49 -33.90
N LEU A 554 -49.63 23.30 -35.18
CA LEU A 554 -50.28 22.27 -36.00
C LEU A 554 -49.87 20.84 -35.57
N LYS A 555 -48.61 20.60 -35.19
CA LYS A 555 -48.21 19.35 -34.51
C LYS A 555 -49.02 19.15 -33.22
N LEU A 556 -49.08 20.17 -32.37
CA LEU A 556 -49.79 20.12 -31.09
C LEU A 556 -51.28 19.82 -31.26
N TYR A 557 -51.94 20.41 -32.27
CA TYR A 557 -53.31 20.09 -32.65
C TYR A 557 -53.50 18.58 -32.86
N PHE A 558 -52.62 17.93 -33.64
CA PHE A 558 -52.71 16.47 -33.87
C PHE A 558 -52.41 15.65 -32.61
N MET A 559 -51.52 16.11 -31.72
CA MET A 559 -51.25 15.44 -30.44
C MET A 559 -52.45 15.48 -29.50
N GLU A 560 -53.19 16.60 -29.51
CA GLU A 560 -54.32 16.86 -28.62
C GLU A 560 -55.65 16.23 -29.08
N LEU A 561 -55.76 15.76 -30.33
CA LEU A 561 -56.94 15.02 -30.79
C LEU A 561 -57.19 13.78 -29.90
N PRO A 562 -58.45 13.47 -29.56
CA PRO A 562 -58.78 12.37 -28.63
C PRO A 562 -58.36 11.00 -29.17
N ASP A 563 -58.43 10.83 -30.49
CA ASP A 563 -57.80 9.74 -31.25
C ASP A 563 -56.90 10.35 -32.35
N SER A 564 -55.97 9.58 -32.91
CA SER A 564 -55.11 10.06 -34.00
C SER A 564 -55.86 10.23 -35.33
N VAL A 565 -55.23 10.91 -36.31
CA VAL A 565 -55.82 11.16 -37.64
C VAL A 565 -56.32 9.86 -38.29
N ILE A 566 -55.55 8.78 -38.12
CA ILE A 566 -56.00 7.40 -38.27
C ILE A 566 -56.43 6.88 -36.88
N PRO A 567 -57.66 6.40 -36.69
CA PRO A 567 -58.13 5.90 -35.40
C PRO A 567 -57.31 4.70 -34.88
N HIS A 568 -57.13 4.61 -33.56
CA HIS A 568 -56.33 3.58 -32.91
C HIS A 568 -56.75 2.13 -33.24
N ASP A 569 -58.01 1.89 -33.62
CA ASP A 569 -58.48 0.56 -34.04
C ASP A 569 -57.76 0.01 -35.28
N TYR A 570 -57.12 0.87 -36.07
CA TYR A 570 -56.28 0.49 -37.21
C TYR A 570 -54.82 0.23 -36.84
N TYR A 571 -54.37 0.56 -35.62
CA TYR A 571 -52.98 0.37 -35.18
C TYR A 571 -52.58 -1.12 -35.24
N ASP A 572 -53.39 -1.99 -34.65
CA ASP A 572 -53.12 -3.43 -34.56
C ASP A 572 -53.08 -4.07 -35.96
N LEU A 573 -53.97 -3.62 -36.85
CA LEU A 573 -54.09 -4.09 -38.24
C LEU A 573 -52.90 -3.65 -39.09
N ILE A 574 -52.45 -2.40 -38.94
CA ILE A 574 -51.25 -1.87 -39.61
C ILE A 574 -50.01 -2.58 -39.08
N LYS A 575 -49.88 -2.76 -37.76
CA LYS A 575 -48.78 -3.52 -37.12
C LYS A 575 -48.73 -4.95 -37.63
N SER A 576 -49.86 -5.66 -37.67
CA SER A 576 -49.98 -7.00 -38.25
C SER A 576 -49.53 -7.03 -39.72
N LEU A 577 -49.94 -6.05 -40.54
CA LEU A 577 -49.51 -5.96 -41.93
C LEU A 577 -47.98 -5.81 -42.07
N TYR A 578 -47.34 -4.90 -41.31
CA TYR A 578 -45.87 -4.72 -41.36
C TYR A 578 -45.07 -5.86 -40.72
N GLN A 579 -45.70 -6.71 -39.91
CA GLN A 579 -45.08 -7.95 -39.40
C GLN A 579 -45.15 -9.10 -40.40
N ASN A 580 -46.28 -9.23 -41.13
CA ASN A 580 -46.44 -10.24 -42.17
C ASN A 580 -45.75 -9.86 -43.50
N TYR A 581 -45.58 -8.56 -43.75
CA TYR A 581 -44.93 -7.99 -44.93
C TYR A 581 -43.88 -6.96 -44.50
N PRO A 582 -42.69 -7.39 -44.06
CA PRO A 582 -41.62 -6.48 -43.66
C PRO A 582 -41.12 -5.63 -44.83
N VAL A 583 -40.46 -4.52 -44.49
CA VAL A 583 -39.73 -3.69 -45.47
C VAL A 583 -38.33 -4.27 -45.64
N SER A 584 -38.21 -5.27 -46.52
CA SER A 584 -36.95 -5.84 -47.00
C SER A 584 -36.70 -5.37 -48.45
N ASN A 585 -35.45 -5.10 -48.81
CA ASN A 585 -35.15 -4.23 -49.95
C ASN A 585 -35.48 -4.77 -51.36
N ASP A 586 -35.53 -6.09 -51.57
CA ASP A 586 -35.50 -6.65 -52.94
C ASP A 586 -36.78 -7.40 -53.39
N ASP A 587 -37.74 -7.65 -52.50
CA ASP A 587 -38.97 -8.40 -52.81
C ASP A 587 -40.12 -7.49 -53.29
N SER A 588 -40.16 -7.23 -54.61
CA SER A 588 -41.23 -6.44 -55.25
C SER A 588 -42.64 -6.95 -54.94
N THR A 589 -42.84 -8.28 -54.90
CA THR A 589 -44.14 -8.91 -54.63
C THR A 589 -44.62 -8.72 -53.18
N VAL A 590 -43.69 -8.64 -52.22
CA VAL A 590 -43.96 -8.33 -50.81
C VAL A 590 -44.32 -6.85 -50.67
N ASN A 591 -43.60 -5.96 -51.37
CA ASN A 591 -43.91 -4.54 -51.44
C ASN A 591 -45.31 -4.30 -52.02
N GLU A 592 -45.65 -4.87 -53.18
CA GLU A 592 -46.99 -4.75 -53.78
C GLU A 592 -48.10 -5.30 -52.87
N SER A 593 -47.86 -6.45 -52.24
CA SER A 593 -48.81 -7.03 -51.27
C SER A 593 -49.03 -6.11 -50.06
N ARG A 594 -47.97 -5.47 -49.56
CA ARG A 594 -48.03 -4.49 -48.47
C ARG A 594 -48.85 -3.27 -48.87
N ILE A 595 -48.55 -2.65 -50.02
CA ILE A 595 -49.26 -1.44 -50.49
C ILE A 595 -50.73 -1.74 -50.83
N ASN A 596 -51.05 -2.91 -51.39
CA ASN A 596 -52.43 -3.36 -51.58
C ASN A 596 -53.13 -3.58 -50.23
N GLY A 597 -52.45 -4.18 -49.25
CA GLY A 597 -52.91 -4.27 -47.86
C GLY A 597 -53.27 -2.92 -47.26
N LEU A 598 -52.36 -1.93 -47.35
CA LEU A 598 -52.60 -0.55 -46.91
C LEU A 598 -53.81 0.07 -47.59
N GLN A 599 -53.93 -0.03 -48.93
CA GLN A 599 -55.10 0.49 -49.65
C GLN A 599 -56.40 -0.11 -49.11
N ASN A 600 -56.45 -1.42 -48.85
CA ASN A 600 -57.66 -2.09 -48.37
C ASN A 600 -58.03 -1.69 -46.92
N LEU A 601 -57.04 -1.42 -46.07
CA LEU A 601 -57.27 -0.88 -44.71
C LEU A 601 -57.75 0.58 -44.77
N LEU A 602 -57.08 1.43 -45.56
CA LEU A 602 -57.34 2.87 -45.62
C LEU A 602 -58.65 3.23 -46.37
N VAL A 603 -59.23 2.33 -47.16
CA VAL A 603 -60.54 2.55 -47.85
C VAL A 603 -61.71 2.77 -46.89
N ASP A 604 -61.71 2.16 -45.71
CA ASP A 604 -62.82 2.26 -44.74
C ASP A 604 -62.63 3.39 -43.71
N LEU A 605 -61.58 4.21 -43.83
CA LEU A 605 -61.38 5.39 -42.98
C LEU A 605 -62.47 6.46 -43.19
N PRO A 606 -62.76 7.29 -42.17
CA PRO A 606 -63.61 8.46 -42.32
C PRO A 606 -63.11 9.40 -43.42
N LYS A 607 -64.03 9.96 -44.21
CA LYS A 607 -63.69 10.90 -45.31
C LYS A 607 -62.87 12.11 -44.82
N CYS A 608 -63.11 12.57 -43.59
CA CYS A 608 -62.35 13.63 -42.94
C CYS A 608 -60.90 13.22 -42.59
N SER A 609 -60.70 12.06 -41.97
CA SER A 609 -59.37 11.47 -41.74
C SER A 609 -58.58 11.34 -43.04
N LEU A 610 -59.20 10.78 -44.09
CA LEU A 610 -58.54 10.56 -45.37
C LEU A 610 -58.18 11.87 -46.08
N ALA A 611 -59.08 12.86 -46.11
CA ALA A 611 -58.81 14.15 -46.73
C ALA A 611 -57.78 14.98 -45.93
N THR A 612 -57.79 14.87 -44.60
CA THR A 612 -56.80 15.52 -43.73
C THR A 612 -55.43 14.92 -43.95
N LEU A 613 -55.33 13.59 -44.10
CA LEU A 613 -54.09 12.89 -44.43
C LEU A 613 -53.56 13.27 -45.83
N ASP A 614 -54.43 13.29 -46.86
CA ASP A 614 -54.08 13.72 -48.23
C ASP A 614 -53.55 15.16 -48.25
N ALA A 615 -54.17 16.06 -47.48
CA ALA A 615 -53.75 17.46 -47.36
C ALA A 615 -52.37 17.63 -46.70
N ILE A 616 -52.12 16.93 -45.57
CA ILE A 616 -50.82 16.97 -44.87
C ILE A 616 -49.73 16.38 -45.76
N LEU A 617 -49.95 15.17 -46.30
CA LEU A 617 -48.97 14.50 -47.16
C LEU A 617 -48.70 15.31 -48.43
N THR A 618 -49.71 15.90 -49.07
CA THR A 618 -49.51 16.75 -50.26
C THR A 618 -48.71 18.02 -49.96
N HIS A 619 -48.93 18.67 -48.80
CA HIS A 619 -48.15 19.84 -48.39
C HIS A 619 -46.69 19.46 -48.06
N LEU A 620 -46.46 18.38 -47.32
CA LEU A 620 -45.12 17.92 -46.96
C LEU A 620 -44.35 17.34 -48.17
N SER A 621 -45.00 16.58 -49.06
CA SER A 621 -44.41 16.13 -50.32
C SER A 621 -44.03 17.30 -51.23
N ARG A 622 -44.79 18.40 -51.24
CA ARG A 622 -44.41 19.63 -51.95
C ARG A 622 -43.13 20.22 -51.36
N LEU A 623 -43.01 20.30 -50.03
CA LEU A 623 -41.79 20.78 -49.37
C LEU A 623 -40.57 19.90 -49.69
N ILE A 624 -40.74 18.57 -49.62
CA ILE A 624 -39.71 17.59 -50.00
C ILE A 624 -39.29 17.77 -51.47
N HIS A 625 -40.23 18.04 -52.38
CA HIS A 625 -39.95 18.28 -53.80
C HIS A 625 -39.28 19.64 -54.09
N ILE A 626 -39.70 20.73 -53.42
CA ILE A 626 -39.05 22.04 -53.51
C ILE A 626 -37.57 21.92 -53.17
N ILE A 627 -37.24 21.19 -52.10
CA ILE A 627 -35.88 20.97 -51.63
C ILE A 627 -35.13 19.98 -52.54
N GLY A 628 -35.80 18.88 -52.94
CA GLY A 628 -35.27 17.88 -53.87
C GLY A 628 -34.99 18.39 -55.29
N SER A 629 -35.54 19.56 -55.67
CA SER A 629 -35.19 20.25 -56.91
C SER A 629 -33.76 20.84 -56.93
N LYS A 630 -33.09 20.89 -55.77
CA LYS A 630 -31.71 21.37 -55.58
C LYS A 630 -30.79 20.28 -55.02
N ASP A 631 -31.27 19.52 -54.05
CA ASP A 631 -30.48 18.51 -53.31
C ASP A 631 -31.33 17.28 -52.98
N GLU A 632 -31.01 16.15 -53.62
CA GLU A 632 -31.73 14.88 -53.48
C GLU A 632 -31.40 14.16 -52.16
N GLU A 633 -30.19 14.30 -51.61
CA GLU A 633 -29.75 13.62 -50.39
C GLU A 633 -30.34 14.30 -49.14
N LEU A 634 -30.31 15.63 -49.13
CA LEU A 634 -30.92 16.46 -48.10
C LEU A 634 -32.45 16.36 -48.15
N SER A 635 -33.04 16.17 -49.34
CA SER A 635 -34.47 15.84 -49.50
C SER A 635 -34.84 14.48 -48.91
N LYS A 636 -34.09 13.42 -49.20
CA LYS A 636 -34.27 12.09 -48.57
C LYS A 636 -34.11 12.18 -47.04
N THR A 637 -33.10 12.91 -46.56
CA THR A 637 -32.89 13.15 -45.13
C THR A 637 -34.06 13.90 -44.49
N LEU A 638 -34.69 14.85 -45.19
CA LEU A 638 -35.91 15.50 -44.75
C LEU A 638 -37.09 14.52 -44.67
N GLN A 639 -37.32 13.68 -45.69
CA GLN A 639 -38.38 12.66 -45.68
C GLN A 639 -38.25 11.73 -44.46
N LEU A 640 -37.04 11.27 -44.14
CA LEU A 640 -36.77 10.42 -42.98
C LEU A 640 -36.98 11.17 -41.64
N LYS A 641 -36.64 12.46 -41.57
CA LYS A 641 -36.91 13.31 -40.38
C LYS A 641 -38.42 13.55 -40.19
N LEU A 642 -39.13 13.98 -41.23
CA LEU A 642 -40.58 14.17 -41.22
C LEU A 642 -41.32 12.88 -40.88
N SER A 643 -40.84 11.74 -41.36
CA SER A 643 -41.44 10.44 -41.06
C SER A 643 -41.36 10.09 -39.56
N LYS A 644 -40.27 10.44 -38.87
CA LYS A 644 -40.14 10.26 -37.41
C LYS A 644 -41.06 11.18 -36.62
N GLU A 645 -41.13 12.44 -37.01
CA GLU A 645 -42.01 13.45 -36.40
C GLU A 645 -43.49 13.06 -36.52
N PHE A 646 -43.98 12.81 -37.75
CA PHE A 646 -45.40 12.62 -38.01
C PHE A 646 -45.93 11.22 -37.68
N ALA A 647 -45.07 10.19 -37.59
CA ALA A 647 -45.47 8.82 -37.22
C ALA A 647 -46.32 8.77 -35.95
N ASN A 648 -45.90 9.47 -34.89
CA ASN A 648 -46.60 9.49 -33.59
C ASN A 648 -47.81 10.47 -33.58
N LEU A 649 -47.94 11.33 -34.58
CA LEU A 649 -49.06 12.29 -34.72
C LEU A 649 -50.24 11.66 -35.45
N ILE A 650 -49.96 10.91 -36.53
CA ILE A 650 -50.98 10.40 -37.45
C ILE A 650 -51.51 9.01 -37.05
N LEU A 651 -50.69 8.18 -36.38
CA LEU A 651 -51.07 6.83 -35.94
C LEU A 651 -50.59 6.56 -34.50
N ARG A 652 -51.50 6.35 -33.55
CA ARG A 652 -51.19 6.10 -32.13
C ARG A 652 -51.73 4.74 -31.64
N PRO A 653 -51.01 4.05 -30.74
CA PRO A 653 -51.53 2.86 -30.05
C PRO A 653 -52.58 3.25 -28.99
N LYS A 654 -53.46 2.29 -28.63
CA LYS A 654 -54.47 2.49 -27.59
C LYS A 654 -53.82 2.50 -26.20
N LEU A 655 -53.97 3.62 -25.48
CA LEU A 655 -53.24 3.84 -24.22
C LEU A 655 -53.89 3.15 -23.00
N ASP A 656 -55.19 2.86 -23.02
CA ASP A 656 -55.96 2.34 -21.87
C ASP A 656 -55.49 0.95 -21.37
N LEU A 657 -54.68 0.23 -22.15
CA LEU A 657 -54.11 -1.08 -21.79
C LEU A 657 -52.70 -0.99 -21.16
N LEU A 658 -52.11 0.22 -21.07
CA LEU A 658 -50.73 0.42 -20.61
C LEU A 658 -50.61 0.99 -19.18
N SER A 659 -51.73 1.09 -18.45
CA SER A 659 -51.79 1.77 -17.15
C SER A 659 -52.41 0.96 -16.00
N PHE A 660 -52.53 -0.36 -16.13
CA PHE A 660 -53.14 -1.21 -15.09
C PHE A 660 -52.39 -2.50 -14.75
N ASP A 661 -51.60 -3.05 -15.67
CA ASP A 661 -50.69 -4.17 -15.38
C ASP A 661 -49.25 -3.66 -15.26
N GLY A 662 -48.52 -4.16 -14.25
CA GLY A 662 -47.15 -3.76 -13.93
C GLY A 662 -46.08 -4.42 -14.81
N SER A 663 -46.46 -4.99 -15.95
CA SER A 663 -45.54 -5.67 -16.85
C SER A 663 -44.78 -4.69 -17.77
N ASN A 664 -43.54 -5.04 -18.10
CA ASN A 664 -42.61 -4.17 -18.84
C ASN A 664 -42.98 -3.91 -20.32
N ASN A 665 -44.22 -4.20 -20.73
CA ASN A 665 -44.74 -4.08 -22.10
C ASN A 665 -44.79 -2.63 -22.63
N SER A 666 -44.61 -1.61 -21.78
CA SER A 666 -44.57 -0.21 -22.21
C SER A 666 -43.37 0.08 -23.14
N SER A 667 -42.20 -0.51 -22.89
CA SER A 667 -41.00 -0.30 -23.72
C SER A 667 -41.20 -0.80 -25.16
N THR A 668 -41.99 -1.85 -25.34
CA THR A 668 -42.33 -2.47 -26.64
C THR A 668 -43.05 -1.51 -27.59
N TYR A 669 -43.75 -0.49 -27.08
CA TYR A 669 -44.41 0.55 -27.87
C TYR A 669 -43.59 1.84 -28.01
N ILE A 670 -42.60 2.06 -27.13
CA ILE A 670 -41.70 3.22 -27.22
C ILE A 670 -40.76 3.08 -28.42
N ASN A 671 -40.20 1.88 -28.62
CA ASN A 671 -39.25 1.52 -29.67
C ASN A 671 -39.91 0.85 -30.92
N ASP A 672 -41.23 0.94 -31.07
CA ASP A 672 -41.97 0.33 -32.20
C ASP A 672 -41.66 1.02 -33.54
N LYS A 673 -40.97 0.31 -34.45
CA LYS A 673 -40.60 0.83 -35.77
C LYS A 673 -41.77 0.92 -36.75
N HIS A 674 -42.89 0.23 -36.50
CA HIS A 674 -43.97 0.09 -37.49
C HIS A 674 -44.69 1.42 -37.79
N GLN A 675 -44.80 2.33 -36.82
CA GLN A 675 -45.35 3.67 -37.05
C GLN A 675 -44.51 4.49 -38.05
N TYR A 676 -43.19 4.31 -38.00
CA TYR A 676 -42.22 5.01 -38.85
C TYR A 676 -42.16 4.42 -40.27
N THR A 677 -42.12 3.08 -40.41
CA THR A 677 -42.17 2.44 -41.74
C THR A 677 -43.48 2.76 -42.46
N PHE A 678 -44.59 2.78 -41.73
CA PHE A 678 -45.88 3.22 -42.25
C PHE A 678 -45.88 4.66 -42.76
N MET A 679 -45.25 5.59 -42.04
CA MET A 679 -45.14 6.97 -42.50
C MET A 679 -44.23 7.10 -43.75
N ASN A 680 -43.15 6.32 -43.86
CA ASN A 680 -42.31 6.35 -45.05
C ASN A 680 -43.04 5.80 -46.29
N ASP A 681 -43.71 4.64 -46.19
CA ASP A 681 -44.53 4.08 -47.28
C ASP A 681 -45.64 5.05 -47.73
N LEU A 682 -46.20 5.85 -46.81
CA LEU A 682 -47.19 6.90 -47.12
C LEU A 682 -46.61 8.07 -47.92
N PHE A 683 -45.33 8.41 -47.73
CA PHE A 683 -44.64 9.42 -48.54
C PHE A 683 -44.22 8.86 -49.90
N GLU A 684 -43.63 7.67 -49.90
CA GLU A 684 -43.03 7.04 -51.09
C GLU A 684 -44.08 6.57 -52.10
N TYR A 685 -45.12 5.86 -51.63
CA TYR A 685 -46.19 5.34 -52.48
C TYR A 685 -47.46 6.22 -52.47
N LYS A 686 -47.31 7.49 -52.06
CA LYS A 686 -48.42 8.46 -51.89
C LYS A 686 -49.43 8.40 -53.03
N ASP A 687 -48.99 8.65 -54.26
CA ASP A 687 -49.92 8.80 -55.37
C ASP A 687 -50.51 7.45 -55.80
N THR A 688 -49.76 6.34 -55.67
CA THR A 688 -50.27 4.97 -55.87
C THR A 688 -51.38 4.62 -54.87
N ILE A 689 -51.21 4.98 -53.60
CA ILE A 689 -52.22 4.77 -52.56
C ILE A 689 -53.42 5.70 -52.79
N PHE A 690 -53.23 7.02 -52.84
CA PHE A 690 -54.33 7.97 -52.85
C PHE A 690 -55.14 7.98 -54.16
N LYS A 691 -54.54 7.65 -55.31
CA LYS A 691 -55.26 7.44 -56.58
C LYS A 691 -56.25 6.28 -56.49
N GLU A 692 -55.84 5.17 -55.87
CA GLU A 692 -56.71 4.02 -55.62
C GLU A 692 -57.80 4.32 -54.58
N LEU A 693 -57.44 4.95 -53.46
CA LEU A 693 -58.41 5.34 -52.42
C LEU A 693 -59.47 6.30 -52.99
N ARG A 694 -59.09 7.21 -53.89
CA ARG A 694 -60.01 8.13 -54.58
C ARG A 694 -60.91 7.40 -55.58
N ARG A 695 -60.37 6.49 -56.39
CA ARG A 695 -61.11 5.63 -57.35
C ARG A 695 -62.16 4.74 -56.65
N ARG A 696 -61.81 4.17 -55.50
CA ARG A 696 -62.71 3.29 -54.72
C ARG A 696 -63.77 4.07 -53.95
N ASN A 697 -63.46 5.27 -53.44
CA ASN A 697 -64.42 6.12 -52.74
C ASN A 697 -65.45 6.80 -53.66
N SER A 698 -65.11 7.13 -54.91
CA SER A 698 -66.09 7.63 -55.87
C SER A 698 -67.07 6.53 -56.31
N SER A 699 -66.56 5.32 -56.61
CA SER A 699 -67.38 4.14 -56.91
C SER A 699 -68.43 3.85 -55.82
N ARG A 700 -68.04 3.93 -54.55
CA ARG A 700 -68.92 3.73 -53.37
C ARG A 700 -70.06 4.75 -53.26
N SER A 701 -70.07 5.83 -54.05
CA SER A 701 -71.11 6.87 -54.03
C SER A 701 -72.28 6.63 -55.00
N ASN A 702 -72.18 5.67 -55.93
CA ASN A 702 -73.14 5.51 -57.03
C ASN A 702 -74.26 4.47 -56.78
N ASN A 703 -74.34 3.87 -55.59
CA ASN A 703 -75.40 2.91 -55.22
C ASN A 703 -76.35 3.49 -54.15
N PRO A 704 -77.51 4.06 -54.52
CA PRO A 704 -78.49 4.60 -53.59
C PRO A 704 -79.42 3.51 -53.01
N THR A 705 -78.88 2.64 -52.15
CA THR A 705 -79.69 1.59 -51.49
C THR A 705 -80.47 2.14 -50.29
N ARG A 706 -81.62 2.75 -50.60
CA ARG A 706 -82.87 2.83 -49.80
C ARG A 706 -82.70 2.98 -48.28
N GLU A 707 -82.90 4.21 -47.79
CA GLU A 707 -82.99 4.49 -46.35
C GLU A 707 -84.11 3.68 -45.66
N SER A 708 -83.87 3.28 -44.41
CA SER A 708 -84.90 2.77 -43.50
C SER A 708 -84.76 3.47 -42.15
N SER A 709 -85.81 4.15 -41.72
CA SER A 709 -85.80 5.03 -40.56
C SER A 709 -86.17 4.28 -39.28
N THR A 710 -85.17 3.92 -38.45
CA THR A 710 -85.39 3.50 -37.06
C THR A 710 -84.59 4.36 -36.09
N LYS A 711 -85.29 4.97 -35.13
CA LYS A 711 -84.67 5.67 -34.00
C LYS A 711 -84.17 4.65 -32.99
N THR A 712 -82.88 4.62 -32.69
CA THR A 712 -82.33 3.91 -31.52
C THR A 712 -81.40 4.82 -30.73
N THR A 713 -81.45 4.70 -29.41
CA THR A 713 -80.62 5.47 -28.48
C THR A 713 -79.75 4.52 -27.64
N ARG A 714 -78.56 5.01 -27.24
CA ARG A 714 -77.63 4.46 -26.23
C ARG A 714 -76.68 3.32 -26.66
N SER A 715 -75.64 3.18 -25.81
CA SER A 715 -74.51 2.24 -25.79
C SER A 715 -73.55 2.28 -27.00
N ALA A 716 -72.30 2.71 -26.74
CA ALA A 716 -71.22 2.84 -27.74
C ALA A 716 -70.08 1.83 -27.54
N SER A 717 -70.29 0.76 -26.77
CA SER A 717 -69.25 -0.12 -26.23
C SER A 717 -69.15 -1.51 -26.88
N SER A 718 -69.77 -1.73 -28.04
CA SER A 718 -69.73 -3.03 -28.77
C SER A 718 -69.54 -2.89 -30.30
N SER A 719 -69.35 -1.67 -30.80
CA SER A 719 -69.19 -1.42 -32.24
C SER A 719 -67.77 -1.69 -32.76
N GLY A 720 -66.75 -1.56 -31.91
CA GLY A 720 -65.34 -1.71 -32.30
C GLY A 720 -65.01 -3.13 -32.78
N ASP A 721 -65.39 -4.15 -32.03
CA ASP A 721 -65.05 -5.56 -32.34
C ASP A 721 -65.69 -6.04 -33.66
N ASN A 722 -66.89 -5.53 -33.95
CA ASN A 722 -67.61 -5.76 -35.21
C ASN A 722 -66.96 -5.05 -36.41
N ILE A 723 -66.19 -3.98 -36.17
CA ILE A 723 -65.40 -3.29 -37.20
C ILE A 723 -64.04 -4.00 -37.37
N LYS A 724 -63.33 -4.32 -36.27
CA LYS A 724 -62.05 -5.05 -36.30
C LYS A 724 -62.18 -6.40 -36.99
N SER A 725 -63.12 -7.25 -36.57
CA SER A 725 -63.35 -8.58 -37.19
C SER A 725 -63.69 -8.49 -38.69
N ARG A 726 -64.41 -7.44 -39.11
CA ARG A 726 -64.74 -7.18 -40.52
C ARG A 726 -63.53 -6.70 -41.33
N LEU A 727 -62.64 -5.91 -40.74
CA LEU A 727 -61.39 -5.46 -41.36
C LEU A 727 -60.38 -6.61 -41.46
N GLU A 728 -60.19 -7.38 -40.39
CA GLU A 728 -59.36 -8.60 -40.36
C GLU A 728 -59.81 -9.60 -41.45
N SER A 729 -61.12 -9.86 -41.53
CA SER A 729 -61.72 -10.71 -42.58
C SER A 729 -61.54 -10.19 -44.01
N LYS A 730 -61.30 -8.88 -44.20
CA LYS A 730 -60.97 -8.27 -45.50
C LYS A 730 -59.48 -8.37 -45.79
N LEU A 731 -58.64 -8.07 -44.80
CA LEU A 731 -57.18 -8.12 -44.90
C LEU A 731 -56.73 -9.52 -45.33
N GLN A 732 -57.21 -10.55 -44.65
CA GLN A 732 -56.92 -11.95 -45.00
C GLN A 732 -57.42 -12.32 -46.41
N LYS A 733 -58.57 -11.82 -46.85
CA LYS A 733 -59.09 -12.07 -48.21
C LYS A 733 -58.31 -11.36 -49.31
N ALA A 734 -57.83 -10.14 -49.06
CA ALA A 734 -56.93 -9.44 -49.99
C ALA A 734 -55.61 -10.20 -50.16
N VAL A 735 -55.01 -10.60 -49.02
CA VAL A 735 -53.78 -11.42 -48.95
C VAL A 735 -53.94 -12.79 -49.63
N HIS A 736 -55.11 -13.44 -49.51
CA HIS A 736 -55.36 -14.71 -50.18
C HIS A 736 -55.59 -14.57 -51.70
N ASN A 737 -56.11 -13.43 -52.16
CA ASN A 737 -56.37 -13.21 -53.58
C ASN A 737 -55.10 -12.92 -54.37
N SER A 738 -54.10 -12.20 -53.82
CA SER A 738 -52.79 -12.08 -54.49
C SER A 738 -52.10 -13.43 -54.63
N LYS A 739 -52.11 -14.27 -53.58
CA LYS A 739 -51.60 -15.65 -53.66
C LYS A 739 -52.28 -16.53 -54.71
N LYS A 740 -53.54 -16.27 -55.09
CA LYS A 740 -54.25 -17.06 -56.11
C LYS A 740 -53.94 -16.68 -57.55
N GLN A 741 -53.40 -15.49 -57.82
CA GLN A 741 -53.06 -15.09 -59.19
C GLN A 741 -51.79 -15.76 -59.72
N ASN A 742 -50.90 -16.22 -58.83
CA ASN A 742 -49.67 -16.92 -59.20
C ASN A 742 -49.85 -18.45 -59.44
N ALA A 743 -51.09 -18.96 -59.41
CA ALA A 743 -51.38 -20.40 -59.47
C ALA A 743 -51.84 -20.90 -60.86
N THR A 744 -51.73 -20.07 -61.90
CA THR A 744 -52.20 -20.39 -63.28
C THR A 744 -51.10 -20.39 -64.33
N SER A 745 -49.83 -20.39 -63.92
CA SER A 745 -48.67 -20.34 -64.84
C SER A 745 -47.52 -21.23 -64.38
N ASP A 746 -47.79 -22.52 -64.15
CA ASP A 746 -46.82 -23.61 -64.38
C ASP A 746 -47.52 -24.97 -64.31
N ALA A 747 -47.49 -25.74 -65.41
CA ALA A 747 -48.25 -26.99 -65.54
C ALA A 747 -47.66 -27.98 -66.56
N SER A 748 -46.34 -28.25 -66.53
CA SER A 748 -45.73 -29.19 -67.48
C SER A 748 -44.42 -29.88 -67.04
N SER A 749 -44.47 -30.88 -66.14
CA SER A 749 -43.63 -32.09 -66.25
C SER A 749 -43.95 -33.22 -65.25
N LYS A 750 -44.22 -34.40 -65.82
CA LYS A 750 -44.46 -35.75 -65.27
C LYS A 750 -43.40 -36.24 -64.24
N SER A 751 -43.80 -36.87 -63.11
CA SER A 751 -43.78 -38.33 -62.76
C SER A 751 -42.40 -38.97 -62.51
N SER A 752 -42.16 -39.96 -61.63
CA SER A 752 -42.97 -41.09 -61.09
C SER A 752 -42.63 -41.36 -59.58
N LEU A 753 -43.40 -42.04 -58.71
CA LEU A 753 -43.75 -43.49 -58.60
C LEU A 753 -42.53 -44.44 -58.75
N SER A 754 -42.31 -45.52 -57.98
CA SER A 754 -43.03 -46.22 -56.86
C SER A 754 -42.00 -47.12 -56.11
N LYS A 755 -41.96 -47.36 -54.78
CA LYS A 755 -42.90 -47.94 -53.78
C LYS A 755 -42.60 -49.44 -53.45
N ASP A 756 -42.50 -49.75 -52.15
CA ASP A 756 -42.67 -51.05 -51.42
C ASP A 756 -41.55 -52.14 -51.30
N ASP A 757 -41.49 -52.70 -50.05
CA ASP A 757 -41.14 -54.06 -49.57
C ASP A 757 -39.69 -54.64 -49.68
N ASN A 758 -38.97 -54.93 -48.56
CA ASN A 758 -39.04 -56.06 -47.56
C ASN A 758 -38.27 -57.33 -48.02
N ILE A 759 -37.50 -58.13 -47.23
CA ILE A 759 -37.26 -58.35 -45.78
C ILE A 759 -35.80 -58.85 -45.55
N ALA A 760 -35.16 -58.52 -44.42
CA ALA A 760 -34.19 -59.38 -43.70
C ALA A 760 -33.90 -58.82 -42.28
N ALA A 761 -33.74 -59.68 -41.26
CA ALA A 761 -33.58 -59.22 -39.86
C ALA A 761 -32.72 -60.15 -38.97
N LYS A 762 -32.11 -59.52 -37.95
CA LYS A 762 -31.63 -60.00 -36.62
C LYS A 762 -31.44 -58.72 -35.79
N SER A 763 -32.10 -58.45 -34.66
CA SER A 763 -32.21 -59.24 -33.42
C SER A 763 -30.82 -59.41 -32.78
N ASP A 764 -30.58 -59.08 -31.51
CA ASP A 764 -31.42 -58.87 -30.31
C ASP A 764 -30.79 -57.75 -29.44
N ALA A 765 -31.35 -57.14 -28.37
CA ALA A 765 -32.63 -57.10 -27.61
C ALA A 765 -32.48 -55.94 -26.57
N VAL A 766 -33.40 -55.43 -25.72
CA VAL A 766 -34.87 -55.46 -25.45
C VAL A 766 -35.11 -54.34 -24.40
N ALA A 767 -36.22 -53.57 -24.30
CA ALA A 767 -37.32 -53.25 -25.21
C ALA A 767 -38.09 -52.00 -24.70
N SER A 768 -38.87 -51.37 -25.59
CA SER A 768 -40.30 -50.93 -25.45
C SER A 768 -40.82 -50.17 -24.20
N SER A 769 -41.82 -49.27 -24.30
CA SER A 769 -42.55 -48.73 -25.48
C SER A 769 -43.35 -47.46 -25.11
N MET A 770 -43.70 -46.65 -26.12
CA MET A 770 -44.59 -45.47 -26.00
C MET A 770 -46.06 -45.83 -25.74
N TYR A 771 -46.88 -44.85 -25.31
CA TYR A 771 -48.01 -44.39 -26.13
C TYR A 771 -48.49 -42.96 -25.79
N SER A 772 -48.82 -42.20 -26.86
CA SER A 772 -49.77 -41.07 -26.96
C SER A 772 -49.77 -39.87 -25.99
N ASN A 773 -49.69 -38.69 -26.63
CA ASN A 773 -50.49 -37.47 -26.39
C ASN A 773 -50.21 -36.49 -25.22
N GLU A 774 -50.56 -35.24 -25.56
CA GLU A 774 -50.86 -34.06 -24.73
C GLU A 774 -49.73 -33.39 -23.92
N ARG A 775 -49.85 -32.06 -23.83
CA ARG A 775 -48.83 -31.14 -23.29
C ARG A 775 -49.34 -30.56 -21.97
N PRO A 776 -48.79 -30.97 -20.80
CA PRO A 776 -49.32 -30.55 -19.51
C PRO A 776 -49.15 -29.07 -19.20
N ALA A 777 -50.03 -28.55 -18.33
CA ALA A 777 -49.97 -27.21 -17.76
C ALA A 777 -48.92 -27.11 -16.61
N PRO A 778 -48.45 -25.91 -16.25
CA PRO A 778 -47.57 -25.71 -15.09
C PRO A 778 -48.31 -26.02 -13.76
N PRO A 779 -47.58 -26.49 -12.73
CA PRO A 779 -48.18 -27.03 -11.49
C PRO A 779 -48.68 -25.95 -10.52
N SER A 780 -49.64 -26.32 -9.67
CA SER A 780 -50.30 -25.43 -8.69
C SER A 780 -50.32 -26.02 -7.27
N THR A 781 -49.77 -25.28 -6.31
CA THR A 781 -49.95 -25.43 -4.85
C THR A 781 -49.90 -24.01 -4.21
N PRO A 782 -50.33 -23.77 -2.94
CA PRO A 782 -51.62 -23.10 -2.74
C PRO A 782 -51.54 -21.73 -2.04
N PRO A 783 -52.60 -20.89 -2.13
CA PRO A 783 -52.66 -19.60 -1.45
C PRO A 783 -53.02 -19.72 0.05
N PRO A 784 -52.51 -18.83 0.91
CA PRO A 784 -53.01 -18.64 2.28
C PRO A 784 -54.46 -18.14 2.33
N SER A 785 -55.11 -18.30 3.49
CA SER A 785 -56.54 -18.07 3.68
C SER A 785 -56.95 -16.60 3.81
N THR A 786 -58.17 -16.27 3.36
CA THR A 786 -58.77 -14.94 3.44
C THR A 786 -59.66 -14.75 4.67
N PRO A 787 -59.53 -13.63 5.40
CA PRO A 787 -60.63 -13.06 6.18
C PRO A 787 -61.75 -12.54 5.25
N LYS A 788 -63.01 -12.56 5.72
CA LYS A 788 -64.20 -12.39 4.87
C LYS A 788 -64.48 -10.93 4.48
N LYS A 789 -65.00 -10.75 3.25
CA LYS A 789 -65.66 -9.51 2.80
C LYS A 789 -66.93 -9.23 3.62
N SER A 790 -67.20 -7.95 3.86
CA SER A 790 -68.54 -7.41 4.13
C SER A 790 -68.80 -6.19 3.22
N ALA A 791 -70.05 -5.95 2.85
CA ALA A 791 -70.50 -4.95 1.88
C ALA A 791 -72.05 -4.84 1.91
N PRO A 792 -72.70 -3.88 1.21
CA PRO A 792 -72.39 -2.44 1.21
C PRO A 792 -73.67 -1.55 1.30
N ALA A 793 -73.64 -0.48 2.11
CA ALA A 793 -74.61 0.63 2.05
C ALA A 793 -74.15 1.82 2.95
N SER A 794 -74.75 3.01 2.93
CA SER A 794 -74.95 4.00 1.84
C SER A 794 -75.42 5.35 2.46
N LEU A 795 -75.32 6.46 1.71
CA LEU A 795 -76.04 7.75 1.90
C LEU A 795 -75.74 8.69 3.10
N LYS A 796 -75.12 9.84 2.74
CA LYS A 796 -75.55 11.25 3.03
C LYS A 796 -75.25 11.99 4.36
N ARG A 797 -74.66 13.19 4.17
CA ARG A 797 -75.06 14.55 4.66
C ARG A 797 -74.55 15.10 6.02
N SER A 798 -73.63 16.09 5.93
CA SER A 798 -73.37 17.32 6.76
C SER A 798 -73.30 17.21 8.29
N THR A 799 -72.41 17.92 9.01
CA THR A 799 -72.33 19.41 9.11
C THR A 799 -70.96 19.95 9.61
N SER A 800 -70.82 21.28 9.66
CA SER A 800 -69.77 22.08 10.35
C SER A 800 -70.49 23.14 11.24
N PRO A 801 -69.86 24.12 11.95
CA PRO A 801 -68.44 24.52 12.06
C PRO A 801 -67.98 24.93 13.51
N ASN A 802 -66.93 25.80 13.61
CA ASN A 802 -66.40 26.55 14.79
C ASN A 802 -65.46 25.77 15.74
N LYS A 803 -64.43 26.35 16.39
CA LYS A 803 -63.80 27.72 16.47
C LYS A 803 -62.26 27.51 16.59
N LYS A 804 -61.35 28.29 15.98
CA LYS A 804 -60.79 29.62 16.38
C LYS A 804 -60.16 29.63 17.80
N LYS A 805 -58.98 30.23 18.07
CA LYS A 805 -58.15 31.16 17.25
C LYS A 805 -56.68 31.31 17.74
N LEU A 806 -55.84 31.95 16.92
CA LEU A 806 -54.52 32.53 17.22
C LEU A 806 -54.62 34.03 17.54
N ASN A 807 -53.69 34.57 18.34
CA ASN A 807 -53.13 35.94 18.34
C ASN A 807 -51.59 35.79 18.62
N THR A 808 -50.59 36.57 18.19
CA THR A 808 -50.46 37.88 17.49
C THR A 808 -50.38 39.14 18.38
N TYR A 809 -49.18 39.74 18.56
CA TYR A 809 -48.84 41.14 18.19
C TYR A 809 -47.34 41.51 18.38
N LEU A 810 -46.94 42.75 18.04
CA LEU A 810 -45.56 43.25 17.80
C LEU A 810 -45.21 44.49 18.65
N LYS A 811 -43.96 44.58 19.13
CA LYS A 811 -43.09 45.76 19.40
C LYS A 811 -41.85 45.32 20.20
N ASP A 812 -40.69 46.00 20.25
CA ASP A 812 -40.18 47.31 19.77
C ASP A 812 -38.72 47.07 19.23
N SER A 813 -38.27 47.64 18.10
CA SER A 813 -37.63 48.97 17.88
C SER A 813 -36.09 49.03 18.07
N ASN A 814 -35.35 49.26 16.96
CA ASN A 814 -33.91 49.60 16.83
C ASN A 814 -32.88 48.53 17.32
N GLY A 815 -31.61 48.52 16.90
CA GLY A 815 -30.86 49.31 15.90
C GLY A 815 -29.33 49.07 16.07
N ASP A 816 -28.50 49.52 15.11
CA ASP A 816 -27.03 49.56 15.17
C ASP A 816 -26.28 48.18 15.20
N ASN A 817 -25.37 47.90 14.24
CA ASN A 817 -23.92 48.23 14.17
C ASN A 817 -23.04 47.41 15.16
N SER A 818 -21.84 46.89 14.82
CA SER A 818 -21.00 47.03 13.61
C SER A 818 -19.89 45.94 13.51
N SER A 819 -19.05 46.03 12.46
CA SER A 819 -17.60 45.70 12.35
C SER A 819 -16.83 45.04 13.51
N SER A 820 -15.73 44.28 13.31
CA SER A 820 -15.07 43.69 12.13
C SER A 820 -13.78 42.93 12.55
N ASN A 821 -13.20 42.13 11.65
CA ASN A 821 -11.74 41.93 11.47
C ASN A 821 -10.81 41.64 12.67
N ALA A 822 -10.45 40.35 12.78
CA ALA A 822 -9.12 39.83 12.43
C ALA A 822 -7.98 39.60 13.47
N SER A 823 -7.27 38.50 13.17
CA SER A 823 -5.80 38.27 13.26
C SER A 823 -5.07 37.90 14.58
N LYS A 824 -4.54 36.66 14.55
CA LYS A 824 -3.15 36.23 14.88
C LYS A 824 -2.60 36.35 16.32
N ASN A 825 -2.35 35.18 16.94
CA ASN A 825 -1.01 34.62 17.27
C ASN A 825 -1.21 33.35 18.16
N ILE A 826 -0.57 32.18 17.93
CA ILE A 826 0.85 31.75 18.05
C ILE A 826 1.29 31.53 19.52
N VAL A 827 2.17 30.53 19.75
CA VAL A 827 2.66 29.96 21.04
C VAL A 827 1.64 28.98 21.68
N SER A 828 1.84 27.66 21.83
CA SER A 828 2.99 26.77 22.13
C SER A 828 3.24 26.51 23.62
N SER A 829 3.02 25.26 24.05
CA SER A 829 3.61 24.66 25.27
C SER A 829 3.63 23.14 25.14
N LYS A 830 4.58 22.47 25.81
CA LYS A 830 4.87 21.03 25.63
C LYS A 830 5.13 20.33 26.97
N ALA A 831 4.43 19.22 27.18
CA ALA A 831 4.72 18.09 28.07
C ALA A 831 5.09 18.33 29.55
N THR A 832 4.38 17.61 30.43
CA THR A 832 4.92 17.05 31.68
C THR A 832 4.89 15.51 31.60
N LYS A 833 5.68 14.84 32.44
CA LYS A 833 5.87 13.38 32.47
C LYS A 833 6.07 12.92 33.91
N LYS A 834 5.95 11.61 34.18
CA LYS A 834 5.80 10.94 35.49
C LYS A 834 4.32 10.90 35.95
N ASP A 835 3.89 9.92 36.75
CA ASP A 835 4.63 8.91 37.53
C ASP A 835 4.43 7.44 37.09
N ILE A 836 5.20 6.55 37.73
CA ILE A 836 5.11 5.09 37.63
C ILE A 836 4.55 4.57 38.96
N ILE A 837 3.55 3.69 38.91
CA ILE A 837 3.24 2.75 40.01
C ILE A 837 3.24 1.35 39.42
N VAL A 838 3.86 0.42 40.14
CA VAL A 838 3.86 -1.02 39.84
C VAL A 838 2.98 -1.69 40.88
N ASP A 839 2.10 -2.58 40.45
CA ASP A 839 1.63 -3.67 41.30
C ASP A 839 1.52 -4.96 40.49
N LYS A 840 1.80 -6.08 41.16
CA LYS A 840 1.50 -7.44 40.71
C LYS A 840 0.36 -7.96 41.59
N ASP A 841 -0.53 -8.78 41.04
CA ASP A 841 -0.76 -10.07 41.70
C ASP A 841 -1.35 -11.15 40.77
N TYR A 842 -1.33 -12.40 41.26
CA TYR A 842 -1.71 -13.61 40.53
C TYR A 842 -3.19 -14.01 40.73
N ASN A 843 -3.84 -14.56 39.69
CA ASN A 843 -4.08 -16.03 39.62
C ASN A 843 -4.88 -16.55 38.39
N ASN A 844 -4.40 -17.70 37.90
CA ASN A 844 -5.03 -18.84 37.22
C ASN A 844 -6.53 -18.83 36.83
N SER A 845 -6.81 -19.17 35.56
CA SER A 845 -7.50 -20.42 35.11
C SER A 845 -7.65 -20.35 33.57
N SER A 846 -7.26 -21.27 32.66
CA SER A 846 -6.94 -22.71 32.60
C SER A 846 -7.93 -23.49 31.71
N ASP A 847 -7.80 -23.38 30.38
CA ASP A 847 -8.10 -24.43 29.37
C ASP A 847 -7.69 -23.94 27.95
N GLY A 848 -7.32 -24.78 26.98
CA GLY A 848 -7.10 -26.23 27.03
C GLY A 848 -6.82 -26.88 25.64
N SER A 849 -5.57 -27.28 25.38
CA SER A 849 -5.12 -28.09 24.21
C SER A 849 -5.20 -27.44 22.80
N ARG A 850 -4.57 -27.94 21.71
CA ARG A 850 -3.91 -29.24 21.46
C ARG A 850 -2.84 -29.22 20.34
N SER A 851 -1.65 -29.78 20.64
CA SER A 851 -0.70 -30.52 19.76
C SER A 851 -0.32 -30.04 18.35
N GLY A 852 1.00 -29.95 18.10
CA GLY A 852 1.60 -29.93 16.76
C GLY A 852 3.14 -30.01 16.81
N SER A 853 3.72 -31.22 16.87
CA SER A 853 5.17 -31.44 17.00
C SER A 853 5.78 -31.94 15.69
N TYR A 854 6.97 -31.42 15.34
CA TYR A 854 7.99 -32.15 14.58
C TYR A 854 9.38 -31.75 15.05
N THR A 855 10.23 -32.76 15.27
CA THR A 855 11.64 -32.62 15.63
C THR A 855 12.49 -33.40 14.64
N ASP A 856 13.60 -32.82 14.19
CA ASP A 856 14.83 -33.61 14.04
C ASP A 856 16.07 -32.71 14.20
N LEU A 857 17.19 -33.31 14.62
CA LEU A 857 18.43 -32.63 15.00
C LEU A 857 19.64 -33.47 14.55
N THR A 858 20.40 -32.98 13.56
CA THR A 858 21.65 -33.61 13.14
C THR A 858 22.85 -32.65 13.26
N GLN A 859 23.71 -32.94 14.24
CA GLN A 859 25.05 -32.32 14.38
C GLN A 859 26.09 -33.07 13.53
N PRO A 860 27.18 -32.38 13.13
CA PRO A 860 28.46 -33.03 12.90
C PRO A 860 29.56 -32.54 13.88
N LYS A 861 29.84 -33.41 14.85
CA LYS A 861 31.11 -33.72 15.55
C LYS A 861 32.30 -32.72 15.52
N PHE A 862 32.89 -32.55 16.70
CA PHE A 862 34.24 -31.99 16.95
C PHE A 862 35.37 -32.72 16.19
N VAL A 863 36.45 -31.97 15.93
CA VAL A 863 37.83 -32.48 15.81
C VAL A 863 38.73 -31.60 16.68
N GLN A 864 39.64 -32.20 17.45
CA GLN A 864 40.68 -31.48 18.20
C GLN A 864 42.04 -31.60 17.48
N GLY A 865 42.82 -30.53 17.48
CA GLY A 865 44.19 -30.48 16.95
C GLY A 865 44.76 -29.07 17.07
N LEU A 866 45.95 -28.93 17.66
CA LEU A 866 46.62 -27.64 17.86
C LEU A 866 47.41 -27.24 16.60
N GLU A 867 47.42 -25.95 16.23
CA GLU A 867 48.60 -25.09 16.50
C GLU A 867 48.44 -23.63 16.01
N ARG A 868 49.22 -22.74 16.65
CA ARG A 868 49.60 -21.36 16.26
C ARG A 868 48.52 -20.27 16.22
N LYS A 869 48.97 -19.06 16.58
CA LYS A 869 48.18 -17.82 16.58
C LYS A 869 48.09 -17.28 15.15
N THR A 870 46.89 -17.01 14.67
CA THR A 870 46.64 -16.35 13.37
C THR A 870 47.10 -14.89 13.39
N SER A 871 47.67 -14.42 12.29
CA SER A 871 48.00 -13.01 12.07
C SER A 871 46.75 -12.20 11.73
N VAL A 872 46.80 -10.87 11.91
CA VAL A 872 45.78 -9.94 11.38
C VAL A 872 45.57 -10.14 9.86
N LYS A 873 46.63 -10.58 9.16
CA LYS A 873 46.64 -10.95 7.75
C LYS A 873 45.64 -12.08 7.38
N ASP A 874 45.38 -12.99 8.32
CA ASP A 874 44.51 -14.17 8.11
C ASP A 874 43.01 -13.86 8.30
N MET A 875 42.69 -12.74 8.95
CA MET A 875 41.30 -12.25 9.00
C MET A 875 40.91 -11.46 7.75
N ALA A 876 41.87 -10.78 7.11
CA ALA A 876 41.64 -10.03 5.87
C ALA A 876 41.29 -10.93 4.68
N SER A 877 41.91 -12.11 4.57
CA SER A 877 41.76 -13.03 3.43
C SER A 877 40.40 -13.74 3.33
N LYS A 878 39.60 -13.75 4.41
CA LYS A 878 38.26 -14.38 4.42
C LYS A 878 37.15 -13.55 3.76
N TYR A 879 37.44 -12.31 3.34
CA TYR A 879 36.42 -11.35 2.88
C TYR A 879 36.70 -10.68 1.54
N ASP A 880 37.82 -10.98 0.86
CA ASP A 880 38.10 -10.45 -0.48
C ASP A 880 37.27 -11.20 -1.54
N SER A 881 36.02 -10.77 -1.75
CA SER A 881 35.15 -11.27 -2.82
C SER A 881 35.58 -10.72 -4.19
N THR A 882 36.30 -11.54 -4.95
CA THR A 882 36.81 -11.19 -6.29
C THR A 882 35.73 -11.24 -7.37
N THR A 883 34.99 -10.14 -7.51
CA THR A 883 34.16 -9.89 -8.71
C THR A 883 35.03 -9.26 -9.81
N PRO A 884 35.09 -9.82 -11.04
CA PRO A 884 35.83 -9.22 -12.15
C PRO A 884 35.27 -7.84 -12.56
N PRO A 885 36.11 -6.92 -13.09
CA PRO A 885 35.62 -5.68 -13.67
C PRO A 885 34.83 -5.94 -14.98
N PRO A 886 33.80 -5.15 -15.30
CA PRO A 886 33.07 -5.29 -16.56
C PRO A 886 33.92 -4.84 -17.75
N GLU A 887 33.85 -5.61 -18.84
CA GLU A 887 34.54 -5.29 -20.09
C GLU A 887 33.92 -4.07 -20.78
N LEU A 888 34.77 -3.24 -21.40
CA LEU A 888 34.35 -2.13 -22.24
C LEU A 888 34.24 -2.63 -23.70
N PRO A 889 33.17 -2.25 -24.45
CA PRO A 889 33.03 -2.68 -25.83
C PRO A 889 34.11 -2.07 -26.73
N GLU A 890 34.65 -2.87 -27.64
CA GLU A 890 35.73 -2.47 -28.54
C GLU A 890 35.29 -1.39 -29.55
N LYS A 891 36.24 -0.54 -29.95
CA LYS A 891 36.04 0.43 -31.04
C LYS A 891 36.40 -0.19 -32.37
N ASP A 892 35.41 -0.76 -33.04
CA ASP A 892 35.57 -1.21 -34.41
C ASP A 892 35.76 -0.01 -35.35
N ASN A 893 36.78 -0.07 -36.21
CA ASN A 893 37.33 1.10 -36.90
C ASN A 893 37.87 0.70 -38.27
N ASP A 894 37.00 0.61 -39.28
CA ASP A 894 37.46 0.49 -40.67
C ASP A 894 36.65 1.33 -41.68
N ARG A 895 37.07 1.28 -42.95
CA ARG A 895 37.29 2.48 -43.76
C ARG A 895 36.45 2.57 -45.03
N ARG A 896 36.20 3.85 -45.40
CA ARG A 896 36.10 4.39 -46.77
C ARG A 896 34.96 3.85 -47.67
N LYS A 897 34.17 4.80 -48.18
CA LYS A 897 34.35 5.28 -49.57
C LYS A 897 33.88 6.72 -49.77
N ARG A 898 34.33 7.35 -50.85
CA ARG A 898 34.04 8.73 -51.24
C ARG A 898 33.00 8.77 -52.37
N GLN A 899 32.04 9.69 -52.29
CA GLN A 899 31.42 10.51 -53.36
C GLN A 899 30.24 11.30 -52.73
N GLY A 900 29.89 12.53 -53.13
CA GLY A 900 30.56 13.49 -54.00
C GLY A 900 29.60 14.49 -54.66
N LYS A 901 29.97 15.80 -54.64
CA LYS A 901 29.39 16.96 -55.38
C LYS A 901 28.09 17.67 -54.90
N ASN A 902 28.27 18.97 -54.63
CA ASN A 902 27.56 20.15 -55.17
C ASN A 902 26.20 20.64 -54.60
N GLY A 903 26.02 21.98 -54.64
CA GLY A 903 24.82 22.75 -54.26
C GLY A 903 24.82 23.17 -52.79
N LYS A 904 25.24 24.38 -52.35
CA LYS A 904 25.43 25.73 -52.93
C LYS A 904 24.16 26.61 -52.96
N ASP A 905 24.18 27.68 -52.16
CA ASP A 905 23.24 28.82 -52.06
C ASP A 905 21.79 28.46 -51.57
N ASP A 906 20.99 29.33 -50.94
CA ASP A 906 21.16 30.77 -50.65
C ASP A 906 20.39 31.28 -49.38
N ARG A 907 20.90 32.38 -48.81
CA ARG A 907 20.38 33.46 -47.92
C ARG A 907 19.04 33.45 -47.11
N ASP A 908 19.22 33.91 -45.85
CA ASP A 908 18.56 35.03 -45.12
C ASP A 908 17.13 34.98 -44.51
N ASN A 909 16.98 35.84 -43.49
CA ASN A 909 15.78 36.29 -42.72
C ASN A 909 15.23 35.31 -41.67
N LYS A 910 15.03 35.71 -40.39
CA LYS A 910 14.14 36.75 -39.79
C LYS A 910 12.65 36.33 -39.85
N GLU A 911 11.81 36.54 -38.83
CA GLU A 911 11.97 37.34 -37.59
C GLU A 911 11.19 36.74 -36.38
N GLU A 912 10.96 37.54 -35.34
CA GLU A 912 10.47 37.20 -34.00
C GLU A 912 8.99 36.72 -33.93
N GLY A 913 8.59 36.15 -32.78
CA GLY A 913 7.20 35.68 -32.57
C GLY A 913 6.86 35.18 -31.16
N VAL A 914 7.07 36.00 -30.12
CA VAL A 914 6.62 35.70 -28.75
C VAL A 914 5.18 36.20 -28.54
N ILE A 915 4.29 35.34 -28.01
CA ILE A 915 2.98 35.74 -27.45
C ILE A 915 2.77 35.02 -26.11
N VAL A 916 2.24 35.75 -25.14
CA VAL A 916 1.91 35.32 -23.75
C VAL A 916 0.64 36.07 -23.33
N VAL A 917 -0.19 35.45 -22.47
CA VAL A 917 -1.51 35.90 -21.95
C VAL A 917 -2.61 36.19 -23.01
N ASP A 918 -3.90 36.11 -22.67
CA ASP A 918 -4.58 35.82 -21.40
C ASP A 918 -5.30 34.45 -21.38
#